data_AF-A0A345QJT0-F1
#
_entry.id   AF-A0A345QJT0-F1
#
_cell.length_a   1.000
_cell.length_b   1.000
_cell.length_c   1.000
_cell.angle_alpha   90.00
_cell.angle_beta   90.00
_cell.angle_gamma   90.00
#
_symmetry.space_group_name_H-M   'P 1'
#
loop_
_entity.id
_entity.type
_entity.pdbx_description
1 polymer ?
#
loop_
_entity_poly.entity_id
_entity_poly.type
_entity_poly.pdbx_seq_one_letter_code
_entity_poly.pdbx_strand_id
1 'polypeptide(L)'
;MFRKLRRTGAALVITMSAGLAWAQEVPPMAMTTEIPEGVTTPDNIQTRVGELNFFDGVPDVESAQKVYNLLDFTHAYQSFLDGTKIASMSAIRKGILEFGPANTTAVLFEELMDSKSLFLTANTTSVYMFSWLEMGDEPMVIETPPNVLGFINDHWFRYVGDFGNLGPDEGKGGKFLVLPPGYEGDVPEGYNVVSTNTYGNWVIWRGFQKDGTTTEAVNNTKEKFRIYPLSQADSPPEMTFVNASGKLFNTIHRMDVNIFDEINDVVQAEPLMGERPELLGHLAAIGIVKGQAFEPDDRMQSILKAAASAGAVTVKTVISKPRDERFYWYPGESNWLTAFPGKAYTWEIDGVTVHDIRAAFHFYATGITPAMAVKAIGKGSQYAFTYLDSNGNPLDGSKTYKVNVPKDVPAKDFWSFTLYDNQTRSMLQTDAQFPAIGSNDSSVVKNEDGSYDVYFAPEAPAGKENNWVQTIPGKGWNTIFRLYGPLEAWFDQTWRPGEIELVNYAQSDADQASTGETAKEISLRITVDGRVSLYGVQFATGSTDILPGSEITLEAIAGMMADLPDLKIAVVGHTDHVGGYELNLDLSKRRADAVVAELVSKHGIEAGRLFAAGASFLAPIASNETEEGRTLNRRVELVRAP
;
A
#
# COMPACT_ATOMS: atom_id res chain seq x y z
N MET A 1 -4.80 18.23 94.27
CA MET A 1 -4.81 19.68 93.96
C MET A 1 -5.04 19.82 92.44
N PHE A 2 -6.20 20.33 92.04
CA PHE A 2 -6.56 21.03 90.77
C PHE A 2 -6.01 20.54 89.41
N ARG A 3 -6.89 19.97 88.53
CA ARG A 3 -7.58 20.58 87.33
C ARG A 3 -6.75 20.43 86.02
N LYS A 4 -7.27 20.15 84.80
CA LYS A 4 -8.62 20.23 84.19
C LYS A 4 -8.62 19.58 82.77
N LEU A 5 -9.72 18.90 82.40
CA LEU A 5 -10.48 18.87 81.10
C LEU A 5 -9.74 18.58 79.75
N ARG A 6 -10.18 17.72 78.80
CA ARG A 6 -11.50 17.47 78.12
C ARG A 6 -11.46 16.05 77.44
N ARG A 7 -12.51 15.20 77.54
CA ARG A 7 -13.60 14.89 76.56
C ARG A 7 -13.08 14.44 75.16
N THR A 8 -13.53 13.39 74.46
CA THR A 8 -14.69 12.47 74.46
C THR A 8 -14.47 11.48 73.30
N GLY A 9 -15.09 10.28 73.32
CA GLY A 9 -15.41 9.54 72.09
C GLY A 9 -15.06 8.04 72.13
N ALA A 10 -16.09 7.20 72.24
CA ALA A 10 -16.00 5.74 72.20
C ALA A 10 -15.60 5.26 70.79
N ALA A 11 -14.64 4.34 70.73
CA ALA A 11 -14.25 3.65 69.50
C ALA A 11 -15.23 2.50 69.24
N LEU A 12 -16.08 2.66 68.22
CA LEU A 12 -16.85 1.58 67.60
C LEU A 12 -16.02 1.05 66.43
N VAL A 13 -15.39 -0.10 66.60
CA VAL A 13 -14.72 -0.80 65.50
C VAL A 13 -15.79 -1.51 64.68
N ILE A 14 -16.16 -0.92 63.54
CA ILE A 14 -16.95 -1.58 62.50
C ILE A 14 -15.96 -2.42 61.68
N THR A 15 -15.96 -3.73 61.92
CA THR A 15 -15.34 -4.70 61.01
C THR A 15 -16.14 -4.72 59.71
N MET A 16 -15.59 -4.12 58.65
CA MET A 16 -16.02 -4.37 57.28
C MET A 16 -15.70 -5.83 56.93
N SER A 17 -16.72 -6.68 56.96
CA SER A 17 -16.67 -8.00 56.33
C SER A 17 -16.71 -7.81 54.82
N ALA A 18 -15.54 -7.87 54.19
CA ALA A 18 -15.43 -8.10 52.75
C ALA A 18 -15.97 -9.51 52.48
N GLY A 19 -17.14 -9.59 51.83
CA GLY A 19 -17.69 -10.85 51.35
C GLY A 19 -16.81 -11.38 50.21
N LEU A 20 -15.86 -12.25 50.55
CA LEU A 20 -15.27 -13.16 49.58
C LEU A 20 -16.41 -14.09 49.13
N ALA A 21 -16.87 -13.93 47.89
CA ALA A 21 -17.75 -14.92 47.26
C ALA A 21 -16.91 -16.16 46.99
N TRP A 22 -17.14 -17.22 47.77
CA TRP A 22 -16.57 -18.54 47.49
C TRP A 22 -17.28 -19.05 46.24
N ALA A 23 -16.53 -19.39 45.18
CA ALA A 23 -17.08 -20.18 44.09
C ALA A 23 -17.66 -21.46 44.70
N GLN A 24 -18.98 -21.60 44.65
CA GLN A 24 -19.66 -22.76 45.20
C GLN A 24 -19.29 -23.95 44.31
N GLU A 25 -18.46 -24.86 44.81
CA GLU A 25 -18.10 -26.09 44.09
C GLU A 25 -19.40 -26.83 43.69
N VAL A 26 -19.58 -27.05 42.40
CA VAL A 26 -20.75 -27.76 41.86
C VAL A 26 -20.76 -29.16 42.49
N PRO A 27 -21.88 -29.59 43.12
CA PRO A 27 -21.91 -30.86 43.81
C PRO A 27 -21.70 -32.02 42.82
N PRO A 28 -20.82 -32.99 43.12
CA PRO A 28 -20.66 -34.16 42.28
C PRO A 28 -21.96 -34.98 42.28
N MET A 29 -22.49 -35.23 41.10
CA MET A 29 -23.68 -36.06 40.85
C MET A 29 -23.27 -37.51 40.60
N ALA A 30 -24.23 -38.44 40.66
CA ALA A 30 -23.97 -39.88 40.53
C ALA A 30 -23.24 -40.29 39.23
N MET A 31 -23.29 -39.44 38.19
CA MET A 31 -22.67 -39.65 36.88
C MET A 31 -21.61 -38.58 36.56
N THR A 32 -21.01 -37.93 37.57
CA THR A 32 -19.93 -36.95 37.36
C THR A 32 -18.65 -37.64 36.88
N THR A 33 -18.05 -37.10 35.82
CA THR A 33 -16.73 -37.48 35.30
C THR A 33 -15.82 -36.26 35.41
N GLU A 34 -14.55 -36.46 35.76
CA GLU A 34 -13.56 -35.39 35.81
C GLU A 34 -13.36 -34.80 34.41
N ILE A 35 -13.45 -33.48 34.28
CA ILE A 35 -13.30 -32.78 33.01
C ILE A 35 -11.81 -32.44 32.81
N PRO A 36 -11.18 -32.82 31.69
CA PRO A 36 -9.78 -32.48 31.42
C PRO A 36 -9.52 -30.97 31.43
N GLU A 37 -8.31 -30.58 31.85
CA GLU A 37 -7.86 -29.19 31.80
C GLU A 37 -7.97 -28.62 30.37
N GLY A 38 -8.46 -27.39 30.26
CA GLY A 38 -8.64 -26.69 28.98
C GLY A 38 -9.96 -26.98 28.25
N VAL A 39 -10.78 -27.92 28.72
CA VAL A 39 -12.13 -28.15 28.16
C VAL A 39 -13.14 -27.10 28.67
N THR A 40 -13.00 -26.66 29.92
CA THR A 40 -13.86 -25.63 30.53
C THR A 40 -13.30 -24.23 30.30
N THR A 41 -14.19 -23.26 30.11
CA THR A 41 -13.85 -21.83 30.11
C THR A 41 -14.16 -21.24 31.49
N PRO A 42 -13.28 -20.43 32.09
CA PRO A 42 -13.58 -19.73 33.34
C PRO A 42 -14.79 -18.80 33.22
N ASP A 43 -15.57 -18.68 34.29
CA ASP A 43 -16.75 -17.80 34.33
C ASP A 43 -16.41 -16.31 34.18
N ASN A 44 -15.17 -15.89 34.43
CA ASN A 44 -14.73 -14.52 34.19
C ASN A 44 -13.42 -14.56 33.40
N ILE A 45 -13.41 -13.90 32.24
CA ILE A 45 -12.25 -13.88 31.35
C ILE A 45 -12.01 -12.47 30.80
N GLN A 46 -10.76 -12.05 30.83
CA GLN A 46 -10.33 -10.79 30.23
C GLN A 46 -9.93 -11.02 28.77
N THR A 47 -10.52 -10.23 27.87
CA THR A 47 -10.30 -10.33 26.42
C THR A 47 -10.03 -8.96 25.80
N ARG A 48 -9.73 -8.93 24.50
CA ARG A 48 -9.58 -7.67 23.74
C ARG A 48 -10.84 -6.81 23.69
N VAL A 49 -12.02 -7.38 23.94
CA VAL A 49 -13.29 -6.64 24.02
C VAL A 49 -13.71 -6.34 25.47
N GLY A 50 -12.77 -6.52 26.40
CA GLY A 50 -12.96 -6.32 27.83
C GLY A 50 -13.28 -7.60 28.58
N GLU A 51 -13.74 -7.41 29.81
CA GLU A 51 -14.20 -8.49 30.69
C GLU A 51 -15.49 -9.11 30.15
N LEU A 52 -15.49 -10.45 30.11
CA LEU A 52 -16.64 -11.27 29.77
C LEU A 52 -16.98 -12.17 30.95
N ASN A 53 -18.26 -12.17 31.32
CA ASN A 53 -18.79 -12.98 32.41
C ASN A 53 -19.73 -14.06 31.87
N PHE A 54 -19.63 -15.23 32.46
CA PHE A 54 -20.40 -16.41 32.15
C PHE A 54 -20.95 -17.03 33.45
N PHE A 55 -22.02 -17.79 33.29
CA PHE A 55 -22.48 -18.74 34.29
C PHE A 55 -22.48 -20.13 33.65
N ASP A 56 -21.56 -20.98 34.08
CA ASP A 56 -21.44 -22.36 33.58
C ASP A 56 -21.34 -22.42 32.04
N GLY A 57 -20.51 -21.52 31.48
CA GLY A 57 -20.27 -21.42 30.03
C GLY A 57 -21.31 -20.61 29.23
N VAL A 58 -22.37 -20.08 29.86
CA VAL A 58 -23.36 -19.21 29.20
C VAL A 58 -23.06 -17.74 29.51
N PRO A 59 -22.83 -16.86 28.51
CA PRO A 59 -22.51 -15.46 28.77
C PRO A 59 -23.71 -14.70 29.34
N ASP A 60 -23.43 -13.69 30.18
CA ASP A 60 -24.45 -12.69 30.50
C ASP A 60 -24.80 -11.82 29.28
N VAL A 61 -25.85 -11.02 29.39
CA VAL A 61 -26.37 -10.20 28.27
C VAL A 61 -25.33 -9.20 27.75
N GLU A 62 -24.56 -8.59 28.64
CA GLU A 62 -23.55 -7.59 28.27
C GLU A 62 -22.39 -8.24 27.51
N SER A 63 -21.91 -9.39 28.02
CA SER A 63 -20.83 -10.18 27.44
C SER A 63 -21.24 -10.73 26.08
N ALA A 64 -22.47 -11.25 25.95
CA ALA A 64 -23.04 -11.66 24.68
C ALA A 64 -23.04 -10.50 23.66
N GLN A 65 -23.45 -9.29 24.05
CA GLN A 65 -23.45 -8.14 23.14
C GLN A 65 -22.04 -7.74 22.70
N LYS A 66 -21.05 -7.78 23.60
CA LYS A 66 -19.63 -7.52 23.25
C LYS A 66 -19.13 -8.52 22.22
N VAL A 67 -19.44 -9.80 22.40
CA VAL A 67 -19.07 -10.88 21.47
C VAL A 67 -19.76 -10.72 20.12
N TYR A 68 -21.07 -10.40 20.09
CA TYR A 68 -21.77 -10.17 18.83
C TYR A 68 -21.24 -8.95 18.07
N ASN A 69 -20.90 -7.85 18.77
CA ASN A 69 -20.27 -6.70 18.12
C ASN A 69 -18.89 -7.06 17.52
N LEU A 70 -18.11 -7.92 18.20
CA LEU A 70 -16.84 -8.43 17.67
C LEU A 70 -17.04 -9.31 16.44
N LEU A 71 -18.07 -10.17 16.46
CA LEU A 71 -18.40 -11.06 15.36
C LEU A 71 -18.83 -10.26 14.12
N ASP A 72 -19.76 -9.32 14.29
CA ASP A 72 -20.21 -8.42 13.22
C ASP A 72 -19.06 -7.58 12.67
N PHE A 73 -18.18 -7.05 13.54
CA PHE A 73 -16.97 -6.36 13.11
C PHE A 73 -16.07 -7.27 12.26
N THR A 74 -15.91 -8.53 12.66
CA THR A 74 -15.08 -9.50 11.92
C THR A 74 -15.67 -9.76 10.54
N HIS A 75 -16.98 -9.96 10.44
CA HIS A 75 -17.67 -10.11 9.16
C HIS A 75 -17.52 -8.86 8.29
N ALA A 76 -17.79 -7.67 8.83
CA ALA A 76 -17.63 -6.40 8.11
C ALA A 76 -16.18 -6.18 7.64
N TYR A 77 -15.20 -6.52 8.47
CA TYR A 77 -13.79 -6.37 8.14
C TYR A 77 -13.36 -7.33 7.04
N GLN A 78 -13.78 -8.60 7.09
CA GLN A 78 -13.52 -9.57 6.02
C GLN A 78 -14.24 -9.16 4.72
N SER A 79 -15.49 -8.70 4.80
CA SER A 79 -16.24 -8.16 3.66
C SER A 79 -15.55 -6.96 3.04
N PHE A 80 -14.91 -6.09 3.82
CA PHE A 80 -14.11 -5.00 3.26
C PHE A 80 -12.91 -5.54 2.46
N LEU A 81 -12.09 -6.40 3.08
CA LEU A 81 -10.85 -6.89 2.47
C LEU A 81 -11.13 -7.66 1.17
N ASP A 82 -11.99 -8.67 1.24
CA ASP A 82 -12.31 -9.51 0.09
C ASP A 82 -13.27 -8.83 -0.90
N GLY A 83 -14.12 -7.91 -0.42
CA GLY A 83 -15.05 -7.14 -1.23
C GLY A 83 -14.42 -5.94 -1.93
N THR A 84 -13.16 -5.60 -1.65
CA THR A 84 -12.44 -4.51 -2.35
C THR A 84 -12.46 -4.70 -3.87
N LYS A 85 -12.34 -5.95 -4.34
CA LYS A 85 -12.46 -6.27 -5.78
C LYS A 85 -13.87 -5.96 -6.33
N ILE A 86 -14.91 -6.24 -5.56
CA ILE A 86 -16.31 -6.04 -5.95
C ILE A 86 -16.58 -4.54 -6.06
N ALA A 87 -16.16 -3.78 -5.03
CA ALA A 87 -16.24 -2.33 -5.03
C ALA A 87 -15.48 -1.72 -6.23
N SER A 88 -14.29 -2.26 -6.56
CA SER A 88 -13.52 -1.82 -7.72
C SER A 88 -14.28 -1.98 -9.03
N MET A 89 -15.01 -3.09 -9.24
CA MET A 89 -15.81 -3.26 -10.46
C MET A 89 -17.03 -2.32 -10.49
N SER A 90 -17.66 -2.07 -9.34
CA SER A 90 -18.72 -1.06 -9.22
C SER A 90 -18.21 0.34 -9.63
N ALA A 91 -17.03 0.73 -9.16
CA ALA A 91 -16.40 2.01 -9.50
C ALA A 91 -15.96 2.08 -10.97
N ILE A 92 -15.38 1.01 -11.53
CA ILE A 92 -15.05 0.93 -12.96
C ILE A 92 -16.31 1.10 -13.82
N ARG A 93 -17.39 0.37 -13.50
CA ARG A 93 -18.67 0.50 -14.18
C ARG A 93 -19.18 1.93 -14.15
N LYS A 94 -19.26 2.55 -12.96
CA LYS A 94 -19.72 3.94 -12.79
C LYS A 94 -18.86 4.90 -13.62
N GLY A 95 -17.53 4.79 -13.53
CA GLY A 95 -16.60 5.64 -14.26
C GLY A 95 -16.72 5.54 -15.79
N ILE A 96 -16.96 4.34 -16.34
CA ILE A 96 -17.19 4.15 -17.78
C ILE A 96 -18.53 4.76 -18.19
N LEU A 97 -19.58 4.53 -17.39
CA LEU A 97 -20.94 4.96 -17.73
C LEU A 97 -21.17 6.47 -17.61
N GLU A 98 -20.27 7.21 -16.95
CA GLU A 98 -20.25 8.69 -17.01
C GLU A 98 -20.04 9.23 -18.44
N PHE A 99 -19.41 8.45 -19.32
CA PHE A 99 -19.10 8.85 -20.69
C PHE A 99 -20.17 8.42 -21.70
N GLY A 100 -21.10 7.55 -21.31
CA GLY A 100 -22.18 7.08 -22.17
C GLY A 100 -22.77 5.73 -21.76
N PRO A 101 -23.84 5.28 -22.42
CA PRO A 101 -24.51 4.01 -22.10
C PRO A 101 -23.61 2.79 -22.36
N ALA A 102 -23.87 1.72 -21.60
CA ALA A 102 -23.27 0.41 -21.81
C ALA A 102 -23.50 -0.12 -23.23
N ASN A 103 -22.67 -1.07 -23.67
CA ASN A 103 -22.71 -1.75 -24.97
C ASN A 103 -22.45 -0.89 -26.21
N THR A 104 -22.71 0.42 -26.17
CA THR A 104 -22.50 1.30 -27.34
C THR A 104 -21.42 2.36 -27.12
N THR A 105 -20.85 2.46 -25.92
CA THR A 105 -19.79 3.43 -25.61
C THR A 105 -18.42 2.76 -25.49
N ALA A 106 -17.43 3.31 -26.18
CA ALA A 106 -16.02 2.99 -26.02
C ALA A 106 -15.25 4.26 -25.59
N VAL A 107 -14.76 4.26 -24.35
CA VAL A 107 -13.96 5.35 -23.79
C VAL A 107 -12.52 5.16 -24.20
N LEU A 108 -11.96 6.09 -24.96
CA LEU A 108 -10.61 6.03 -25.52
C LEU A 108 -9.71 7.11 -24.93
N PHE A 109 -8.46 6.75 -24.66
CA PHE A 109 -7.39 7.69 -24.34
C PHE A 109 -6.51 7.88 -25.57
N GLU A 110 -6.98 8.70 -26.52
CA GLU A 110 -6.36 8.87 -27.84
C GLU A 110 -4.96 9.50 -27.76
N GLU A 111 -4.70 10.31 -26.73
CA GLU A 111 -3.43 10.98 -26.43
C GLU A 111 -2.75 10.38 -25.19
N LEU A 112 -3.05 9.11 -24.89
CA LEU A 112 -2.62 8.38 -23.69
C LEU A 112 -3.30 8.88 -22.40
N MET A 113 -3.34 8.01 -21.39
CA MET A 113 -3.87 8.36 -20.08
C MET A 113 -2.84 9.17 -19.29
N ASP A 114 -3.25 10.30 -18.74
CA ASP A 114 -2.43 11.21 -17.93
C ASP A 114 -2.91 11.29 -16.47
N SER A 115 -2.24 12.11 -15.68
CA SER A 115 -2.49 12.24 -14.24
C SER A 115 -3.84 12.86 -13.86
N LYS A 116 -4.61 13.39 -14.82
CA LYS A 116 -5.98 13.87 -14.55
C LYS A 116 -6.97 12.73 -14.32
N SER A 117 -6.64 11.51 -14.76
CA SER A 117 -7.46 10.33 -14.51
C SER A 117 -7.22 9.76 -13.11
N LEU A 118 -8.31 9.33 -12.48
CA LEU A 118 -8.30 8.58 -11.23
C LEU A 118 -8.46 7.09 -11.56
N PHE A 119 -7.37 6.48 -11.98
CA PHE A 119 -7.27 5.06 -12.35
C PHE A 119 -6.14 4.39 -11.57
N LEU A 120 -6.34 3.14 -11.14
CA LEU A 120 -5.34 2.40 -10.37
C LEU A 120 -4.14 2.04 -11.26
N THR A 121 -2.97 2.64 -10.97
CA THR A 121 -1.66 2.27 -11.52
C THR A 121 -1.56 2.18 -13.05
N ALA A 122 -2.29 3.03 -13.78
CA ALA A 122 -2.19 3.11 -15.24
C ALA A 122 -0.75 3.35 -15.72
N ASN A 123 -0.42 2.90 -16.93
CA ASN A 123 0.84 3.27 -17.60
C ASN A 123 0.65 4.49 -18.50
N THR A 124 1.76 5.15 -18.84
CA THR A 124 1.80 6.38 -19.64
C THR A 124 2.19 6.12 -21.10
N THR A 125 2.23 4.86 -21.55
CA THR A 125 2.83 4.48 -22.83
C THR A 125 1.90 3.71 -23.76
N SER A 126 0.72 3.32 -23.30
CA SER A 126 -0.26 2.57 -24.09
C SER A 126 -1.54 3.37 -24.29
N VAL A 127 -2.14 3.21 -25.46
CA VAL A 127 -3.51 3.67 -25.72
C VAL A 127 -4.46 2.78 -24.94
N TYR A 128 -5.37 3.34 -24.17
CA TYR A 128 -6.40 2.58 -23.46
C TYR A 128 -7.76 2.71 -24.13
N MET A 129 -8.52 1.61 -24.11
CA MET A 129 -9.95 1.58 -24.37
C MET A 129 -10.67 0.87 -23.24
N PHE A 130 -11.78 1.45 -22.80
CA PHE A 130 -12.68 0.86 -21.82
C PHE A 130 -14.11 0.82 -22.37
N SER A 131 -14.79 -0.28 -22.14
CA SER A 131 -16.22 -0.42 -22.38
C SER A 131 -16.87 -1.28 -21.30
N TRP A 132 -18.13 -0.99 -21.01
CA TRP A 132 -18.96 -1.82 -20.13
C TRP A 132 -19.91 -2.63 -20.99
N LEU A 133 -19.76 -3.95 -20.93
CA LEU A 133 -20.67 -4.91 -21.51
C LEU A 133 -21.76 -5.25 -20.48
N GLU A 134 -23.00 -4.94 -20.79
CA GLU A 134 -24.18 -5.27 -20.00
C GLU A 134 -25.01 -6.28 -20.78
N MET A 135 -25.15 -7.49 -20.25
CA MET A 135 -25.79 -8.61 -20.93
C MET A 135 -27.23 -8.82 -20.45
N GLY A 136 -28.09 -9.30 -21.35
CA GLY A 136 -29.32 -10.00 -20.99
C GLY A 136 -29.12 -11.51 -21.04
N ASP A 137 -30.17 -12.25 -21.39
CA ASP A 137 -30.10 -13.71 -21.57
C ASP A 137 -29.55 -14.13 -22.94
N GLU A 138 -29.33 -13.16 -23.84
CA GLU A 138 -28.77 -13.37 -25.17
C GLU A 138 -27.23 -13.28 -25.15
N PRO A 139 -26.51 -14.16 -25.86
CA PRO A 139 -25.08 -14.01 -26.12
C PRO A 139 -24.72 -12.68 -26.77
N MET A 140 -23.59 -12.10 -26.35
CA MET A 140 -23.08 -10.84 -26.88
C MET A 140 -21.80 -11.09 -27.68
N VAL A 141 -21.68 -10.44 -28.82
CA VAL A 141 -20.50 -10.46 -29.68
C VAL A 141 -19.62 -9.25 -29.38
N ILE A 142 -18.31 -9.48 -29.28
CA ILE A 142 -17.27 -8.44 -29.25
C ILE A 142 -16.39 -8.63 -30.48
N GLU A 143 -16.26 -7.61 -31.31
CA GLU A 143 -15.25 -7.55 -32.37
C GLU A 143 -14.04 -6.76 -31.89
N THR A 144 -12.84 -7.32 -32.02
CA THR A 144 -11.61 -6.75 -31.46
C THR A 144 -10.70 -6.19 -32.55
N PRO A 145 -10.01 -5.06 -32.30
CA PRO A 145 -8.99 -4.56 -33.21
C PRO A 145 -7.74 -5.45 -33.20
N PRO A 146 -6.94 -5.46 -34.29
CA PRO A 146 -5.65 -6.15 -34.30
C PRO A 146 -4.60 -5.44 -33.43
N ASN A 147 -3.56 -6.18 -33.07
CA ASN A 147 -2.36 -5.72 -32.35
C ASN A 147 -2.66 -4.95 -31.05
N VAL A 148 -3.48 -5.54 -30.19
CA VAL A 148 -3.77 -5.05 -28.84
C VAL A 148 -3.45 -6.10 -27.79
N LEU A 149 -3.47 -5.72 -26.51
CA LEU A 149 -3.56 -6.64 -25.38
C LEU A 149 -4.84 -6.35 -24.62
N GLY A 150 -5.82 -7.25 -24.72
CA GLY A 150 -7.13 -7.05 -24.12
C GLY A 150 -7.60 -8.24 -23.30
N PHE A 151 -8.52 -7.97 -22.39
CA PHE A 151 -9.17 -8.98 -21.58
C PHE A 151 -10.59 -8.56 -21.21
N ILE A 152 -11.36 -9.54 -20.76
CA ILE A 152 -12.71 -9.40 -20.23
C ILE A 152 -12.68 -9.86 -18.77
N ASN A 153 -13.18 -9.03 -17.87
CA ASN A 153 -13.40 -9.41 -16.46
C ASN A 153 -14.88 -9.29 -16.11
N ASP A 154 -15.38 -10.27 -15.36
CA ASP A 154 -16.77 -10.30 -14.88
C ASP A 154 -16.97 -9.30 -13.73
N HIS A 155 -18.22 -9.03 -13.33
CA HIS A 155 -18.53 -8.02 -12.30
C HIS A 155 -18.05 -8.43 -10.88
N TRP A 156 -17.74 -9.72 -10.66
CA TRP A 156 -17.08 -10.21 -9.43
C TRP A 156 -15.56 -10.07 -9.50
N PHE A 157 -15.06 -9.39 -10.53
CA PHE A 157 -13.66 -9.18 -10.87
C PHE A 157 -12.93 -10.51 -11.14
N ARG A 158 -13.57 -11.44 -11.86
CA ARG A 158 -12.96 -12.70 -12.30
C ARG A 158 -12.60 -12.65 -13.78
N TYR A 159 -11.59 -13.42 -14.15
CA TYR A 159 -11.16 -13.54 -15.55
C TYR A 159 -12.22 -14.28 -16.39
N VAL A 160 -12.57 -13.72 -17.55
CA VAL A 160 -13.48 -14.33 -18.53
C VAL A 160 -12.73 -14.78 -19.78
N GLY A 161 -11.82 -13.95 -20.30
CA GLY A 161 -11.04 -14.28 -21.49
C GLY A 161 -10.06 -13.19 -21.90
N ASP A 162 -9.04 -13.57 -22.66
CA ASP A 162 -8.09 -12.64 -23.31
C ASP A 162 -8.40 -12.50 -24.81
N PHE A 163 -8.00 -11.37 -25.38
CA PHE A 163 -7.97 -11.13 -26.82
C PHE A 163 -6.76 -10.27 -27.21
N GLY A 164 -6.44 -10.22 -28.50
CA GLY A 164 -5.24 -9.59 -29.03
C GLY A 164 -4.01 -10.51 -28.99
N ASN A 165 -2.83 -9.94 -28.80
CA ASN A 165 -1.53 -10.61 -29.01
C ASN A 165 -1.28 -11.84 -28.11
N LEU A 166 -2.01 -11.94 -26.99
CA LEU A 166 -1.96 -13.08 -26.06
C LEU A 166 -3.31 -13.81 -25.95
N GLY A 167 -4.28 -13.45 -26.80
CA GLY A 167 -5.57 -14.12 -26.91
C GLY A 167 -5.62 -15.13 -28.06
N PRO A 168 -6.76 -15.81 -28.25
CA PRO A 168 -6.94 -16.84 -29.28
C PRO A 168 -6.97 -16.27 -30.71
N ASP A 169 -7.18 -14.97 -30.87
CA ASP A 169 -7.10 -14.25 -32.14
C ASP A 169 -5.65 -13.90 -32.56
N GLU A 170 -4.65 -14.19 -31.71
CA GLU A 170 -3.21 -14.02 -31.99
C GLU A 170 -2.83 -12.62 -32.50
N GLY A 171 -3.55 -11.59 -32.04
CA GLY A 171 -3.31 -10.20 -32.44
C GLY A 171 -3.81 -9.83 -33.83
N LYS A 172 -4.53 -10.72 -34.53
CA LYS A 172 -5.10 -10.44 -35.87
C LYS A 172 -6.43 -9.69 -35.81
N GLY A 173 -7.00 -9.53 -34.60
CA GLY A 173 -8.38 -9.12 -34.40
C GLY A 173 -9.32 -10.31 -34.64
N GLY A 174 -10.44 -10.35 -33.93
CA GLY A 174 -11.35 -11.49 -33.98
C GLY A 174 -12.75 -11.18 -33.49
N LYS A 175 -13.64 -12.15 -33.65
CA LYS A 175 -15.00 -12.14 -33.10
C LYS A 175 -15.04 -13.04 -31.88
N PHE A 176 -15.50 -12.50 -30.77
CA PHE A 176 -15.66 -13.19 -29.50
C PHE A 176 -17.14 -13.28 -29.16
N LEU A 177 -17.60 -14.46 -28.75
CA LEU A 177 -18.97 -14.65 -28.30
C LEU A 177 -18.96 -14.87 -26.79
N VAL A 178 -19.50 -13.92 -26.05
CA VAL A 178 -19.64 -13.98 -24.59
C VAL A 178 -21.00 -14.59 -24.28
N LEU A 179 -21.00 -15.75 -23.62
CA LEU A 179 -22.20 -16.45 -23.20
C LEU A 179 -22.64 -15.96 -21.81
N PRO A 180 -23.93 -15.61 -21.62
CA PRO A 180 -24.43 -15.16 -20.33
C PRO A 180 -24.46 -16.29 -19.29
N PRO A 181 -24.64 -15.97 -18.01
CA PRO A 181 -24.65 -16.96 -16.93
C PRO A 181 -25.72 -18.03 -17.14
N GLY A 182 -25.32 -19.30 -17.14
CA GLY A 182 -26.24 -20.43 -17.30
C GLY A 182 -26.82 -20.62 -18.70
N TYR A 183 -26.20 -20.04 -19.74
CA TYR A 183 -26.65 -20.24 -21.12
C TYR A 183 -26.55 -21.71 -21.57
N GLU A 184 -27.67 -22.27 -22.04
CA GLU A 184 -27.77 -23.66 -22.55
C GLU A 184 -28.17 -23.72 -24.04
N GLY A 185 -28.26 -22.57 -24.72
CA GLY A 185 -28.67 -22.49 -26.11
C GLY A 185 -27.58 -22.92 -27.10
N ASP A 186 -27.93 -22.95 -28.39
CA ASP A 186 -26.98 -23.25 -29.45
C ASP A 186 -25.88 -22.18 -29.55
N VAL A 187 -24.65 -22.63 -29.83
CA VAL A 187 -23.47 -21.76 -30.00
C VAL A 187 -23.03 -21.82 -31.46
N PRO A 188 -23.13 -20.72 -32.23
CA PRO A 188 -22.75 -20.72 -33.63
C PRO A 188 -21.23 -20.88 -33.83
N GLU A 189 -20.84 -21.48 -34.95
CA GLU A 189 -19.43 -21.57 -35.35
C GLU A 189 -18.85 -20.19 -35.74
N GLY A 190 -17.53 -20.07 -35.77
CA GLY A 190 -16.83 -18.87 -36.25
C GLY A 190 -16.51 -17.82 -35.18
N TYR A 191 -16.76 -18.11 -33.90
CA TYR A 191 -16.46 -17.24 -32.78
C TYR A 191 -15.44 -17.86 -31.82
N ASN A 192 -14.63 -17.01 -31.17
CA ASN A 192 -13.90 -17.38 -29.96
C ASN A 192 -14.88 -17.29 -28.78
N VAL A 193 -15.30 -18.44 -28.27
CA VAL A 193 -16.37 -18.50 -27.26
C VAL A 193 -15.78 -18.38 -25.86
N VAL A 194 -16.35 -17.49 -25.05
CA VAL A 194 -16.07 -17.34 -23.61
C VAL A 194 -17.38 -17.31 -22.83
N SER A 195 -17.36 -17.70 -21.55
CA SER A 195 -18.54 -17.70 -20.69
C SER A 195 -18.26 -16.92 -19.41
N THR A 196 -19.28 -16.19 -18.94
CA THR A 196 -19.19 -15.35 -17.74
C THR A 196 -20.24 -15.78 -16.71
N ASN A 197 -19.99 -15.46 -15.44
CA ASN A 197 -20.94 -15.71 -14.34
C ASN A 197 -21.74 -14.47 -13.95
N THR A 198 -21.55 -13.35 -14.66
CA THR A 198 -22.25 -12.08 -14.43
C THR A 198 -22.86 -11.52 -15.72
N TYR A 199 -23.87 -10.68 -15.58
CA TYR A 199 -24.45 -9.91 -16.67
C TYR A 199 -23.59 -8.69 -17.01
N GLY A 200 -23.02 -8.02 -16.02
CA GLY A 200 -22.06 -6.94 -16.22
C GLY A 200 -20.62 -7.46 -16.43
N ASN A 201 -19.92 -6.93 -17.43
CA ASN A 201 -18.55 -7.31 -17.74
C ASN A 201 -17.73 -6.09 -18.17
N TRP A 202 -16.50 -6.01 -17.68
CA TRP A 202 -15.54 -4.99 -18.08
C TRP A 202 -14.71 -5.47 -19.27
N VAL A 203 -14.76 -4.71 -20.36
CA VAL A 203 -13.95 -4.94 -21.56
C VAL A 203 -12.89 -3.83 -21.64
N ILE A 204 -11.63 -4.23 -21.64
CA ILE A 204 -10.50 -3.30 -21.71
C ILE A 204 -9.44 -3.86 -22.65
N TRP A 205 -8.77 -2.97 -23.37
CA TRP A 205 -7.51 -3.32 -24.01
C TRP A 205 -6.52 -2.16 -24.03
N ARG A 206 -5.25 -2.53 -24.24
CA ARG A 206 -4.11 -1.64 -24.46
C ARG A 206 -3.55 -1.77 -25.86
N GLY A 207 -3.43 -0.65 -26.55
CA GLY A 207 -2.84 -0.54 -27.87
C GLY A 207 -1.43 0.02 -27.78
N PHE A 208 -0.62 -0.33 -28.76
CA PHE A 208 0.79 0.06 -28.81
C PHE A 208 0.97 1.31 -29.65
N GLN A 209 1.88 2.17 -29.19
CA GLN A 209 2.39 3.25 -30.03
C GLN A 209 3.28 2.68 -31.12
N LYS A 210 3.30 3.34 -32.27
CA LYS A 210 4.22 3.05 -33.37
C LYS A 210 4.94 4.35 -33.72
N ASP A 211 6.27 4.34 -33.70
CA ASP A 211 7.08 5.54 -33.96
C ASP A 211 6.68 6.76 -33.09
N GLY A 212 6.26 6.50 -31.85
CA GLY A 212 5.81 7.54 -30.90
C GLY A 212 4.41 8.11 -31.13
N THR A 213 3.60 7.52 -32.02
CA THR A 213 2.22 7.94 -32.28
C THR A 213 1.19 6.86 -31.90
N THR A 214 0.03 7.32 -31.43
CA THR A 214 -1.16 6.52 -31.07
C THR A 214 -2.10 6.26 -32.25
N THR A 215 -1.89 6.92 -33.39
CA THR A 215 -2.84 6.99 -34.52
C THR A 215 -3.27 5.62 -35.03
N GLU A 216 -2.33 4.68 -35.20
CA GLU A 216 -2.66 3.34 -35.73
C GLU A 216 -3.61 2.59 -34.79
N ALA A 217 -3.31 2.54 -33.49
CA ALA A 217 -4.15 1.87 -32.51
C ALA A 217 -5.54 2.53 -32.39
N VAL A 218 -5.61 3.86 -32.38
CA VAL A 218 -6.87 4.61 -32.31
C VAL A 218 -7.73 4.35 -33.54
N ASN A 219 -7.16 4.42 -34.74
CA ASN A 219 -7.90 4.20 -36.00
C ASN A 219 -8.41 2.76 -36.12
N ASN A 220 -7.54 1.78 -35.85
CA ASN A 220 -7.92 0.37 -35.86
C ASN A 220 -9.09 0.09 -34.91
N THR A 221 -9.09 0.75 -33.74
CA THR A 221 -10.20 0.63 -32.80
C THR A 221 -11.49 1.19 -33.36
N LYS A 222 -11.47 2.46 -33.79
CA LYS A 222 -12.68 3.13 -34.30
C LYS A 222 -13.28 2.35 -35.47
N GLU A 223 -12.42 1.78 -36.32
CA GLU A 223 -12.84 0.96 -37.45
C GLU A 223 -13.41 -0.40 -37.02
N LYS A 224 -12.76 -1.13 -36.11
CA LYS A 224 -13.04 -2.55 -35.86
C LYS A 224 -13.78 -2.88 -34.56
N PHE A 225 -13.63 -2.08 -33.51
CA PHE A 225 -14.19 -2.44 -32.21
C PHE A 225 -15.71 -2.31 -32.22
N ARG A 226 -16.41 -3.39 -31.87
CA ARG A 226 -17.89 -3.43 -31.78
C ARG A 226 -18.33 -4.31 -30.62
N ILE A 227 -19.45 -3.96 -29.99
CA ILE A 227 -20.17 -4.80 -29.03
C ILE A 227 -21.64 -4.84 -29.43
N TYR A 228 -22.23 -6.03 -29.52
CA TYR A 228 -23.64 -6.17 -29.92
C TYR A 228 -24.25 -7.54 -29.59
N PRO A 229 -25.58 -7.66 -29.45
CA PRO A 229 -26.25 -8.95 -29.28
C PRO A 229 -26.07 -9.84 -30.51
N LEU A 230 -25.93 -11.15 -30.33
CA LEU A 230 -25.70 -12.10 -31.43
C LEU A 230 -26.75 -11.99 -32.56
N SER A 231 -28.01 -11.73 -32.23
CA SER A 231 -29.12 -11.48 -33.16
C SER A 231 -28.90 -10.29 -34.10
N GLN A 232 -27.96 -9.40 -33.77
CA GLN A 232 -27.62 -8.22 -34.56
C GLN A 232 -26.31 -8.38 -35.35
N ALA A 233 -25.75 -9.59 -35.44
CA ALA A 233 -24.46 -9.83 -36.10
C ALA A 233 -24.41 -9.42 -37.58
N ASP A 234 -25.54 -9.47 -38.28
CA ASP A 234 -25.65 -9.05 -39.68
C ASP A 234 -25.78 -7.52 -39.85
N SER A 235 -26.14 -6.80 -38.79
CA SER A 235 -26.27 -5.34 -38.78
C SER A 235 -25.94 -4.75 -37.40
N PRO A 236 -24.66 -4.76 -36.99
CA PRO A 236 -24.25 -4.25 -35.69
C PRO A 236 -24.62 -2.77 -35.48
N PRO A 237 -25.03 -2.38 -34.27
CA PRO A 237 -25.23 -0.98 -33.88
C PRO A 237 -23.92 -0.19 -33.97
N GLU A 238 -24.05 1.12 -34.21
CA GLU A 238 -22.93 2.05 -34.25
C GLU A 238 -22.35 2.27 -32.84
N MET A 239 -21.02 2.24 -32.74
CA MET A 239 -20.31 2.56 -31.51
C MET A 239 -20.06 4.07 -31.39
N THR A 240 -20.29 4.60 -30.20
CA THR A 240 -19.87 5.95 -29.79
C THR A 240 -18.48 5.88 -29.17
N PHE A 241 -17.50 6.49 -29.84
CA PHE A 241 -16.14 6.61 -29.32
C PHE A 241 -15.94 7.95 -28.63
N VAL A 242 -15.56 7.93 -27.36
CA VAL A 242 -15.40 9.14 -26.54
C VAL A 242 -13.95 9.30 -26.11
N ASN A 243 -13.31 10.40 -26.52
CA ASN A 243 -11.96 10.72 -26.08
C ASN A 243 -11.96 11.25 -24.63
N ALA A 244 -11.27 10.55 -23.73
CA ALA A 244 -11.11 10.85 -22.31
C ALA A 244 -9.71 11.36 -21.93
N SER A 245 -8.78 11.50 -22.88
CA SER A 245 -7.45 12.06 -22.58
C SER A 245 -7.57 13.46 -21.97
N GLY A 246 -6.76 13.73 -20.95
CA GLY A 246 -6.77 15.02 -20.25
C GLY A 246 -8.08 15.34 -19.51
N LYS A 247 -8.96 14.36 -19.29
CA LYS A 247 -10.20 14.49 -18.52
C LYS A 247 -10.16 13.65 -17.25
N LEU A 248 -11.02 13.99 -16.30
CA LEU A 248 -11.28 13.14 -15.14
C LEU A 248 -11.99 11.88 -15.63
N PHE A 249 -11.39 10.73 -15.34
CA PHE A 249 -11.98 9.41 -15.48
C PHE A 249 -11.74 8.69 -14.16
N ASN A 250 -12.78 8.57 -13.33
CA ASN A 250 -12.65 7.99 -11.99
C ASN A 250 -13.20 6.57 -11.94
N THR A 251 -12.32 5.63 -11.62
CA THR A 251 -12.63 4.20 -11.47
C THR A 251 -12.22 3.66 -10.12
N ILE A 252 -11.83 4.54 -9.19
CA ILE A 252 -11.34 4.14 -7.87
C ILE A 252 -12.51 4.04 -6.90
N HIS A 253 -12.63 2.87 -6.28
CA HIS A 253 -13.60 2.57 -5.24
C HIS A 253 -13.37 3.39 -3.96
N ARG A 254 -14.41 3.48 -3.14
CA ARG A 254 -14.38 4.16 -1.85
C ARG A 254 -13.52 3.38 -0.85
N MET A 255 -12.81 4.10 0.01
CA MET A 255 -12.00 3.54 1.11
C MET A 255 -12.60 3.83 2.49
N ASP A 256 -13.86 4.25 2.53
CA ASP A 256 -14.62 4.53 3.73
C ASP A 256 -15.86 3.63 3.81
N VAL A 257 -16.76 3.90 4.77
CA VAL A 257 -17.94 3.05 5.01
C VAL A 257 -18.82 2.86 3.76
N ASN A 258 -18.80 3.77 2.78
CA ASN A 258 -19.63 3.65 1.59
C ASN A 258 -19.11 2.60 0.59
N ILE A 259 -17.97 1.97 0.85
CA ILE A 259 -17.53 0.79 0.09
C ILE A 259 -18.56 -0.35 0.18
N PHE A 260 -19.29 -0.46 1.29
CA PHE A 260 -20.33 -1.46 1.46
C PHE A 260 -21.53 -1.22 0.52
N ASP A 261 -21.81 0.03 0.17
CA ASP A 261 -22.82 0.37 -0.84
C ASP A 261 -22.35 -0.08 -2.23
N GLU A 262 -21.09 0.16 -2.57
CA GLU A 262 -20.50 -0.29 -3.85
C GLU A 262 -20.52 -1.82 -3.98
N ILE A 263 -20.24 -2.54 -2.90
CA ILE A 263 -20.33 -4.00 -2.85
C ILE A 263 -21.79 -4.45 -2.99
N ASN A 264 -22.71 -3.81 -2.25
CA ASN A 264 -24.14 -4.12 -2.31
C ASN A 264 -24.68 -3.92 -3.73
N ASP A 265 -24.30 -2.84 -4.44
CA ASP A 265 -24.72 -2.58 -5.82
C ASP A 265 -24.46 -3.80 -6.73
N VAL A 266 -23.27 -4.41 -6.62
CA VAL A 266 -22.92 -5.60 -7.41
C VAL A 266 -23.69 -6.83 -6.95
N VAL A 267 -23.83 -7.04 -5.64
CA VAL A 267 -24.64 -8.13 -5.09
C VAL A 267 -26.07 -8.04 -5.62
N GLN A 268 -26.66 -6.85 -5.65
CA GLN A 268 -28.02 -6.65 -6.16
C GLN A 268 -28.12 -6.82 -7.68
N ALA A 269 -27.08 -6.48 -8.44
CA ALA A 269 -27.07 -6.65 -9.89
C ALA A 269 -26.87 -8.11 -10.32
N GLU A 270 -26.01 -8.88 -9.65
CA GLU A 270 -25.43 -10.08 -10.27
C GLU A 270 -25.89 -11.43 -9.69
N PRO A 271 -25.82 -12.53 -10.46
CA PRO A 271 -26.03 -13.88 -9.94
C PRO A 271 -25.01 -14.24 -8.85
N LEU A 272 -25.50 -14.82 -7.75
CA LEU A 272 -24.64 -15.23 -6.63
C LEU A 272 -23.69 -16.39 -6.99
N MET A 273 -24.01 -17.19 -8.01
CA MET A 273 -23.15 -18.29 -8.47
C MET A 273 -21.76 -17.82 -8.92
N GLY A 274 -21.64 -16.55 -9.29
CA GLY A 274 -20.38 -15.93 -9.67
C GLY A 274 -19.48 -15.57 -8.49
N GLU A 275 -19.92 -15.73 -7.23
CA GLU A 275 -19.09 -15.52 -6.06
C GLU A 275 -19.09 -16.71 -5.09
N ARG A 276 -18.03 -16.83 -4.28
CA ARG A 276 -17.87 -17.90 -3.31
C ARG A 276 -18.84 -17.74 -2.12
N PRO A 277 -19.49 -18.83 -1.67
CA PRO A 277 -20.41 -18.79 -0.54
C PRO A 277 -19.81 -18.22 0.75
N GLU A 278 -18.50 -18.35 0.98
CA GLU A 278 -17.83 -17.85 2.18
C GLU A 278 -17.87 -16.31 2.27
N LEU A 279 -17.56 -15.61 1.16
CA LEU A 279 -17.65 -14.15 1.10
C LEU A 279 -19.10 -13.69 1.18
N LEU A 280 -20.00 -14.38 0.45
CA LEU A 280 -21.43 -14.09 0.51
C LEU A 280 -22.00 -14.28 1.93
N GLY A 281 -21.49 -15.24 2.70
CA GLY A 281 -21.85 -15.43 4.10
C GLY A 281 -21.45 -14.25 4.99
N HIS A 282 -20.24 -13.70 4.81
CA HIS A 282 -19.82 -12.48 5.51
C HIS A 282 -20.68 -11.27 5.15
N LEU A 283 -21.00 -11.11 3.86
CA LEU A 283 -21.87 -10.03 3.37
C LEU A 283 -23.29 -10.15 3.93
N ALA A 284 -23.86 -11.35 3.93
CA ALA A 284 -25.19 -11.59 4.49
C ALA A 284 -25.24 -11.32 5.99
N ALA A 285 -24.19 -11.66 6.75
CA ALA A 285 -24.11 -11.43 8.18
C ALA A 285 -24.14 -9.93 8.56
N ILE A 286 -23.69 -9.05 7.65
CA ILE A 286 -23.76 -7.59 7.85
C ILE A 286 -24.99 -6.94 7.19
N GLY A 287 -25.89 -7.73 6.60
CA GLY A 287 -27.14 -7.26 6.00
C GLY A 287 -27.12 -7.04 4.48
N ILE A 288 -26.02 -7.38 3.79
CA ILE A 288 -25.96 -7.33 2.32
C ILE A 288 -26.47 -8.67 1.77
N VAL A 289 -27.74 -8.69 1.36
CA VAL A 289 -28.44 -9.90 0.88
C VAL A 289 -29.12 -9.60 -0.46
N LYS A 290 -28.92 -10.49 -1.45
CA LYS A 290 -29.56 -10.39 -2.77
C LYS A 290 -31.08 -10.24 -2.64
N GLY A 291 -31.64 -9.24 -3.31
CA GLY A 291 -33.06 -8.94 -3.33
C GLY A 291 -33.57 -8.19 -2.08
N GLN A 292 -32.69 -7.78 -1.17
CA GLN A 292 -33.04 -7.01 0.03
C GLN A 292 -32.34 -5.64 0.00
N ALA A 293 -33.01 -4.62 0.53
CA ALA A 293 -32.42 -3.32 0.72
C ALA A 293 -31.34 -3.39 1.82
N PHE A 294 -30.21 -2.72 1.60
CA PHE A 294 -29.15 -2.60 2.59
C PHE A 294 -29.39 -1.37 3.47
N GLU A 295 -30.04 -1.60 4.63
CA GLU A 295 -30.45 -0.54 5.57
C GLU A 295 -29.92 -0.86 6.98
N PRO A 296 -28.59 -0.78 7.21
CA PRO A 296 -28.02 -1.07 8.52
C PRO A 296 -28.50 -0.06 9.58
N ASP A 297 -28.83 -0.55 10.78
CA ASP A 297 -29.16 0.30 11.93
C ASP A 297 -27.93 1.06 12.47
N ASP A 298 -28.13 1.99 13.40
CA ASP A 298 -27.06 2.84 13.94
C ASP A 298 -25.89 2.02 14.55
N ARG A 299 -26.21 0.85 15.14
CA ARG A 299 -25.20 -0.05 15.71
C ARG A 299 -24.34 -0.65 14.60
N MET A 300 -24.98 -1.23 13.58
CA MET A 300 -24.27 -1.83 12.46
C MET A 300 -23.50 -0.77 11.66
N GLN A 301 -24.06 0.41 11.42
CA GLN A 301 -23.34 1.52 10.76
C GLN A 301 -22.04 1.89 11.49
N SER A 302 -22.07 1.91 12.84
CA SER A 302 -20.88 2.17 13.65
C SER A 302 -19.81 1.09 13.47
N ILE A 303 -20.23 -0.18 13.39
CA ILE A 303 -19.36 -1.33 13.16
C ILE A 303 -18.76 -1.29 11.75
N LEU A 304 -19.58 -1.06 10.72
CA LEU A 304 -19.14 -0.93 9.34
C LEU A 304 -18.11 0.19 9.18
N LYS A 305 -18.34 1.35 9.81
CA LYS A 305 -17.38 2.47 9.79
C LYS A 305 -16.04 2.10 10.44
N ALA A 306 -16.06 1.42 11.58
CA ALA A 306 -14.86 0.95 12.23
C ALA A 306 -14.12 -0.09 11.38
N ALA A 307 -14.86 -1.05 10.81
CA ALA A 307 -14.32 -2.09 9.94
C ALA A 307 -13.71 -1.52 8.65
N ALA A 308 -14.38 -0.55 8.00
CA ALA A 308 -13.84 0.12 6.82
C ALA A 308 -12.56 0.89 7.13
N SER A 309 -12.51 1.59 8.27
CA SER A 309 -11.30 2.29 8.71
C SER A 309 -10.14 1.31 8.93
N ALA A 310 -10.40 0.19 9.61
CA ALA A 310 -9.39 -0.85 9.83
C ALA A 310 -8.95 -1.51 8.52
N GLY A 311 -9.89 -1.84 7.63
CA GLY A 311 -9.64 -2.46 6.33
C GLY A 311 -8.78 -1.55 5.44
N ALA A 312 -9.11 -0.26 5.37
CA ALA A 312 -8.37 0.71 4.59
C ALA A 312 -6.90 0.86 5.05
N VAL A 313 -6.65 0.85 6.36
CA VAL A 313 -5.28 0.85 6.90
C VAL A 313 -4.58 -0.49 6.63
N THR A 314 -5.33 -1.60 6.71
CA THR A 314 -4.78 -2.95 6.49
C THR A 314 -4.25 -3.10 5.07
N VAL A 315 -5.06 -2.84 4.04
CA VAL A 315 -4.61 -3.02 2.64
C VAL A 315 -3.45 -2.10 2.27
N LYS A 316 -3.44 -0.86 2.81
CA LYS A 316 -2.30 0.07 2.68
C LYS A 316 -1.03 -0.51 3.30
N THR A 317 -1.15 -1.10 4.48
CA THR A 317 -0.01 -1.69 5.19
C THR A 317 0.51 -2.92 4.46
N VAL A 318 -0.38 -3.84 4.07
CA VAL A 318 0.00 -5.08 3.39
C VAL A 318 0.71 -4.81 2.07
N ILE A 319 0.23 -3.88 1.24
CA ILE A 319 0.88 -3.60 -0.05
C ILE A 319 2.21 -2.83 0.09
N SER A 320 2.31 -1.92 1.06
CA SER A 320 3.48 -1.04 1.19
C SER A 320 4.60 -1.62 2.05
N LYS A 321 4.25 -2.48 3.02
CA LYS A 321 5.18 -3.15 3.95
C LYS A 321 4.72 -4.59 4.21
N PRO A 322 4.74 -5.46 3.17
CA PRO A 322 4.29 -6.84 3.30
C PRO A 322 5.16 -7.62 4.29
N ARG A 323 4.52 -8.46 5.10
CA ARG A 323 5.23 -9.45 5.95
C ARG A 323 5.56 -10.74 5.20
N ASP A 324 4.80 -11.02 4.16
CA ASP A 324 4.94 -12.22 3.35
C ASP A 324 6.06 -12.00 2.32
N GLU A 325 7.14 -12.77 2.45
CA GLU A 325 8.32 -12.68 1.59
C GLU A 325 7.99 -12.90 0.10
N ARG A 326 6.88 -13.56 -0.23
CA ARG A 326 6.44 -13.79 -1.62
C ARG A 326 6.10 -12.50 -2.37
N PHE A 327 5.89 -11.39 -1.66
CA PHE A 327 5.76 -10.08 -2.30
C PHE A 327 7.07 -9.55 -2.86
N TYR A 328 8.22 -9.98 -2.36
CA TYR A 328 9.49 -9.42 -2.76
C TYR A 328 10.03 -10.15 -3.99
N TRP A 329 10.46 -9.40 -5.00
CA TRP A 329 11.20 -9.98 -6.12
C TRP A 329 12.52 -10.58 -5.64
N TYR A 330 13.18 -9.95 -4.67
CA TYR A 330 14.44 -10.39 -4.06
C TYR A 330 14.33 -10.37 -2.52
N PRO A 331 13.73 -11.42 -1.91
CA PRO A 331 13.49 -11.46 -0.47
C PRO A 331 14.77 -11.25 0.36
N GLY A 332 14.69 -10.39 1.38
CA GLY A 332 15.81 -10.08 2.28
C GLY A 332 16.89 -9.15 1.71
N GLU A 333 16.84 -8.81 0.43
CA GLU A 333 17.88 -8.03 -0.25
C GLU A 333 17.39 -6.73 -0.90
N SER A 334 16.09 -6.59 -1.15
CA SER A 334 15.53 -5.51 -1.95
C SER A 334 14.14 -5.11 -1.47
N ASN A 335 13.76 -3.84 -1.68
CA ASN A 335 12.40 -3.35 -1.43
C ASN A 335 11.50 -3.42 -2.68
N TRP A 336 11.98 -3.98 -3.80
CA TRP A 336 11.18 -4.17 -5.00
C TRP A 336 10.16 -5.31 -4.85
N LEU A 337 8.88 -4.96 -4.99
CA LEU A 337 7.74 -5.84 -4.79
C LEU A 337 7.09 -6.29 -6.12
N THR A 338 6.40 -7.42 -6.09
CA THR A 338 5.55 -7.95 -7.16
C THR A 338 4.08 -7.90 -6.78
N ALA A 339 3.22 -7.57 -7.75
CA ALA A 339 1.77 -7.59 -7.59
C ALA A 339 1.18 -9.01 -7.74
N PHE A 340 1.98 -9.96 -8.25
CA PHE A 340 1.60 -11.35 -8.45
C PHE A 340 2.50 -12.32 -7.66
N PRO A 341 2.50 -12.27 -6.32
CA PRO A 341 3.14 -13.30 -5.51
C PRO A 341 2.72 -14.70 -5.96
N GLY A 342 3.68 -15.63 -6.03
CA GLY A 342 3.42 -17.00 -6.50
C GLY A 342 3.04 -17.14 -7.98
N LYS A 343 3.14 -16.07 -8.79
CA LYS A 343 2.75 -16.07 -10.22
C LYS A 343 1.29 -16.47 -10.44
N ALA A 344 0.43 -16.17 -9.47
CA ALA A 344 -0.98 -16.52 -9.48
C ALA A 344 -1.85 -15.28 -9.66
N TYR A 345 -2.52 -15.15 -10.80
CA TYR A 345 -3.46 -14.04 -11.07
C TYR A 345 -4.79 -14.19 -10.29
N THR A 346 -5.05 -15.38 -9.73
CA THR A 346 -6.19 -15.65 -8.84
C THR A 346 -5.83 -15.50 -7.35
N TRP A 347 -4.53 -15.38 -7.05
CA TRP A 347 -3.97 -15.49 -5.70
C TRP A 347 -4.37 -16.77 -4.95
N GLU A 348 -4.66 -17.83 -5.72
CA GLU A 348 -4.72 -19.20 -5.22
C GLU A 348 -3.33 -19.81 -5.33
N ILE A 349 -2.72 -20.10 -4.19
CA ILE A 349 -1.37 -20.64 -4.08
C ILE A 349 -1.46 -21.89 -3.22
N ASP A 350 -0.95 -23.02 -3.70
CA ASP A 350 -0.96 -24.31 -2.99
C ASP A 350 -2.36 -24.75 -2.50
N GLY A 351 -3.39 -24.47 -3.31
CA GLY A 351 -4.78 -24.84 -3.03
C GLY A 351 -5.51 -23.92 -2.04
N VAL A 352 -4.90 -22.82 -1.60
CA VAL A 352 -5.52 -21.84 -0.72
C VAL A 352 -5.55 -20.45 -1.34
N THR A 353 -6.60 -19.67 -1.05
CA THR A 353 -6.65 -18.27 -1.42
C THR A 353 -5.87 -17.44 -0.41
N VAL A 354 -4.91 -16.64 -0.89
CA VAL A 354 -4.15 -15.75 -0.03
C VAL A 354 -4.85 -14.39 0.02
N HIS A 355 -5.85 -14.30 0.90
CA HIS A 355 -6.80 -13.18 1.01
C HIS A 355 -6.11 -11.81 1.12
N ASP A 356 -5.11 -11.69 2.00
CA ASP A 356 -4.38 -10.42 2.21
C ASP A 356 -3.69 -9.94 0.93
N ILE A 357 -3.12 -10.86 0.13
CA ILE A 357 -2.45 -10.53 -1.12
C ILE A 357 -3.46 -10.05 -2.16
N ARG A 358 -4.58 -10.75 -2.27
CA ARG A 358 -5.65 -10.37 -3.20
C ARG A 358 -6.26 -9.01 -2.85
N ALA A 359 -6.56 -8.78 -1.57
CA ALA A 359 -7.09 -7.50 -1.10
C ALA A 359 -6.09 -6.36 -1.36
N ALA A 360 -4.81 -6.58 -1.08
CA ALA A 360 -3.74 -5.63 -1.37
C ALA A 360 -3.60 -5.34 -2.87
N PHE A 361 -3.70 -6.37 -3.73
CA PHE A 361 -3.70 -6.17 -5.18
C PHE A 361 -4.87 -5.30 -5.62
N HIS A 362 -6.11 -5.62 -5.26
CA HIS A 362 -7.28 -4.85 -5.73
C HIS A 362 -7.37 -3.46 -5.10
N PHE A 363 -6.68 -3.22 -3.99
CA PHE A 363 -6.43 -1.86 -3.52
C PHE A 363 -5.46 -1.09 -4.44
N TYR A 364 -4.39 -1.75 -4.89
CA TYR A 364 -3.26 -1.12 -5.58
C TYR A 364 -3.46 -0.99 -7.10
N ALA A 365 -3.91 -2.06 -7.74
CA ALA A 365 -3.94 -2.26 -9.18
C ALA A 365 -5.30 -2.83 -9.63
N THR A 366 -5.48 -2.89 -10.95
CA THR A 366 -6.70 -3.40 -11.59
C THR A 366 -6.36 -4.24 -12.81
N GLY A 367 -7.36 -4.94 -13.35
CA GLY A 367 -7.23 -5.92 -14.41
C GLY A 367 -6.63 -7.24 -13.93
N ILE A 368 -7.31 -8.35 -14.23
CA ILE A 368 -6.76 -9.68 -14.00
C ILE A 368 -6.79 -10.52 -15.27
N THR A 369 -5.66 -11.15 -15.56
CA THR A 369 -5.48 -12.07 -16.69
C THR A 369 -4.31 -12.99 -16.40
N PRO A 370 -4.36 -14.27 -16.81
CA PRO A 370 -3.20 -15.16 -16.77
C PRO A 370 -1.96 -14.52 -17.41
N ALA A 371 -2.14 -13.74 -18.49
CA ALA A 371 -1.06 -13.10 -19.24
C ALA A 371 -0.16 -12.19 -18.39
N MET A 372 -0.69 -11.58 -17.32
CA MET A 372 0.09 -10.70 -16.42
C MET A 372 0.91 -11.47 -15.38
N ALA A 373 0.56 -12.73 -15.10
CA ALA A 373 1.22 -13.54 -14.08
C ALA A 373 2.22 -14.56 -14.65
N VAL A 374 2.14 -14.89 -15.94
CA VAL A 374 3.00 -15.91 -16.58
C VAL A 374 4.34 -15.35 -17.10
N LYS A 375 5.36 -16.23 -17.15
CA LYS A 375 6.67 -15.96 -17.78
C LYS A 375 6.51 -15.97 -19.30
N ALA A 376 6.45 -14.79 -19.92
CA ALA A 376 6.41 -14.60 -21.36
C ALA A 376 7.67 -13.87 -21.85
N ILE A 377 8.73 -14.61 -22.21
CA ILE A 377 9.99 -14.00 -22.65
C ILE A 377 9.77 -13.18 -23.94
N GLY A 378 10.20 -11.92 -23.91
CA GLY A 378 10.16 -11.00 -25.04
C GLY A 378 8.76 -10.54 -25.45
N LYS A 379 7.72 -10.82 -24.64
CA LYS A 379 6.32 -10.42 -24.89
C LYS A 379 5.69 -9.83 -23.63
N GLY A 380 4.75 -8.91 -23.80
CA GLY A 380 4.02 -8.30 -22.69
C GLY A 380 4.91 -7.41 -21.82
N SER A 381 4.62 -7.36 -20.52
CA SER A 381 5.37 -6.54 -19.57
C SER A 381 5.53 -7.23 -18.23
N GLN A 382 6.55 -6.83 -17.47
CA GLN A 382 6.72 -7.19 -16.06
C GLN A 382 6.84 -5.94 -15.20
N TYR A 383 6.45 -6.08 -13.93
CA TYR A 383 6.24 -4.98 -13.01
C TYR A 383 7.01 -5.25 -11.71
N ALA A 384 7.81 -4.29 -11.29
CA ALA A 384 8.29 -4.20 -9.91
C ALA A 384 7.90 -2.84 -9.35
N PHE A 385 7.36 -2.82 -8.13
CA PHE A 385 6.92 -1.59 -7.50
C PHE A 385 7.53 -1.43 -6.12
N THR A 386 7.60 -0.20 -5.62
CA THR A 386 8.02 0.05 -4.24
C THR A 386 7.39 1.32 -3.69
N TYR A 387 7.16 1.31 -2.39
CA TYR A 387 6.78 2.46 -1.57
C TYR A 387 7.97 3.01 -0.76
N LEU A 388 9.11 2.32 -0.80
CA LEU A 388 10.18 2.44 0.18
C LEU A 388 11.51 2.77 -0.50
N ASP A 389 12.34 3.54 0.22
CA ASP A 389 13.76 3.71 -0.09
C ASP A 389 14.59 2.49 0.36
N SER A 390 15.89 2.52 0.09
CA SER A 390 16.86 1.46 0.43
C SER A 390 16.95 1.16 1.94
N ASN A 391 16.50 2.07 2.80
CA ASN A 391 16.48 1.90 4.26
C ASN A 391 15.10 1.45 4.78
N GLY A 392 14.13 1.21 3.89
CA GLY A 392 12.77 0.81 4.27
C GLY A 392 11.87 1.96 4.75
N ASN A 393 12.29 3.22 4.51
CA ASN A 393 11.47 4.39 4.81
C ASN A 393 10.51 4.69 3.66
N PRO A 394 9.28 5.16 3.95
CA PRO A 394 8.38 5.64 2.91
C PRO A 394 8.98 6.76 2.07
N LEU A 395 8.76 6.72 0.76
CA LEU A 395 9.20 7.74 -0.17
C LEU A 395 8.43 9.05 0.05
N ASP A 396 9.12 10.05 0.58
CA ASP A 396 8.63 11.41 0.84
C ASP A 396 8.94 12.33 -0.35
N GLY A 397 7.90 12.84 -1.02
CA GLY A 397 8.03 13.68 -2.21
C GLY A 397 8.69 15.04 -1.99
N SER A 398 8.99 15.42 -0.74
CA SER A 398 9.75 16.62 -0.37
C SER A 398 11.27 16.43 -0.54
N LYS A 399 11.73 15.19 -0.65
CA LYS A 399 13.16 14.83 -0.69
C LYS A 399 13.59 14.45 -2.11
N THR A 400 14.91 14.39 -2.31
CA THR A 400 15.48 13.85 -3.55
C THR A 400 15.93 12.41 -3.37
N TYR A 401 15.55 11.56 -4.31
CA TYR A 401 16.02 10.20 -4.42
C TYR A 401 16.69 9.95 -5.77
N LYS A 402 17.50 8.90 -5.83
CA LYS A 402 18.11 8.37 -7.04
C LYS A 402 17.92 6.86 -7.08
N VAL A 403 17.68 6.32 -8.26
CA VAL A 403 17.84 4.90 -8.55
C VAL A 403 18.85 4.74 -9.67
N ASN A 404 19.81 3.82 -9.50
CA ASN A 404 20.65 3.37 -10.60
C ASN A 404 19.94 2.20 -11.31
N VAL A 405 19.76 2.31 -12.62
CA VAL A 405 19.31 1.22 -13.49
C VAL A 405 20.56 0.64 -14.15
N PRO A 406 21.03 -0.56 -13.73
CA PRO A 406 22.26 -1.12 -14.27
C PRO A 406 22.18 -1.33 -15.78
N LYS A 407 23.34 -1.38 -16.44
CA LYS A 407 23.43 -1.70 -17.87
C LYS A 407 22.79 -3.06 -18.19
N ASP A 408 22.57 -3.29 -19.48
CA ASP A 408 22.03 -4.56 -19.99
C ASP A 408 20.65 -4.90 -19.42
N VAL A 409 19.79 -3.86 -19.28
CA VAL A 409 18.42 -3.98 -18.79
C VAL A 409 17.67 -5.08 -19.59
N PRO A 410 17.05 -6.08 -18.93
CA PRO A 410 16.40 -7.20 -19.59
C PRO A 410 15.01 -6.82 -20.14
N ALA A 411 14.97 -5.78 -20.97
CA ALA A 411 13.81 -5.35 -21.73
C ALA A 411 14.16 -5.37 -23.22
N LYS A 412 13.41 -6.15 -24.00
CA LYS A 412 13.53 -6.19 -25.47
C LYS A 412 13.17 -4.85 -26.09
N ASP A 413 12.15 -4.18 -25.55
CA ASP A 413 11.60 -2.97 -26.15
C ASP A 413 12.11 -1.72 -25.40
N PHE A 414 11.70 -1.53 -24.15
CA PHE A 414 12.16 -0.43 -23.29
C PHE A 414 11.81 -0.67 -21.82
N TRP A 415 12.29 0.19 -20.91
CA TRP A 415 11.88 0.24 -19.52
C TRP A 415 11.31 1.60 -19.13
N SER A 416 10.51 1.67 -18.05
CA SER A 416 9.99 2.95 -17.55
C SER A 416 9.73 2.94 -16.03
N PHE A 417 9.88 4.09 -15.38
CA PHE A 417 9.26 4.40 -14.09
C PHE A 417 8.02 5.26 -14.28
N THR A 418 7.02 5.07 -13.43
CA THR A 418 5.85 5.96 -13.31
C THR A 418 5.56 6.17 -11.83
N LEU A 419 5.29 7.41 -11.42
CA LEU A 419 5.02 7.76 -10.04
C LEU A 419 3.51 7.81 -9.79
N TYR A 420 3.11 7.33 -8.61
CA TYR A 420 1.73 7.24 -8.19
C TYR A 420 1.55 7.88 -6.81
N ASP A 421 0.39 8.50 -6.61
CA ASP A 421 -0.05 9.00 -5.31
C ASP A 421 -0.39 7.83 -4.38
N ASN A 422 0.04 7.89 -3.11
CA ASN A 422 -0.19 6.78 -2.16
C ASN A 422 -1.66 6.65 -1.72
N GLN A 423 -2.48 7.69 -1.83
CA GLN A 423 -3.88 7.67 -1.43
C GLN A 423 -4.78 7.19 -2.56
N THR A 424 -4.62 7.73 -3.78
CA THR A 424 -5.46 7.35 -4.93
C THR A 424 -4.89 6.16 -5.69
N ARG A 425 -3.57 5.95 -5.64
CA ARG A 425 -2.84 4.96 -6.47
C ARG A 425 -2.96 5.26 -7.97
N SER A 426 -3.39 6.48 -8.30
CA SER A 426 -3.32 7.05 -9.64
C SER A 426 -2.02 7.79 -9.85
N MET A 427 -1.71 8.06 -11.12
CA MET A 427 -0.52 8.82 -11.49
C MET A 427 -0.42 10.10 -10.65
N LEU A 428 0.78 10.36 -10.14
CA LEU A 428 1.04 11.54 -9.32
C LEU A 428 0.78 12.82 -10.15
N GLN A 429 -0.05 13.72 -9.63
CA GLN A 429 -0.44 14.94 -10.33
C GLN A 429 0.62 16.04 -10.18
N THR A 430 1.60 16.02 -11.07
CA THR A 430 2.73 16.96 -11.17
C THR A 430 2.49 18.05 -12.22
N ASP A 431 3.45 18.95 -12.42
CA ASP A 431 3.40 19.93 -13.53
C ASP A 431 3.65 19.25 -14.89
N ALA A 432 4.37 18.12 -14.88
CA ALA A 432 4.51 17.26 -16.06
C ALA A 432 3.19 16.55 -16.38
N GLN A 433 2.84 16.45 -17.68
CA GLN A 433 1.68 15.68 -18.15
C GLN A 433 1.75 14.22 -17.70
N PHE A 434 2.92 13.61 -17.82
CA PHE A 434 3.19 12.24 -17.40
C PHE A 434 4.23 12.24 -16.29
N PRO A 435 3.91 11.75 -15.08
CA PRO A 435 4.88 11.62 -13.99
C PRO A 435 5.72 10.35 -14.19
N ALA A 436 6.41 10.25 -15.33
CA ALA A 436 7.08 9.05 -15.80
C ALA A 436 8.37 9.38 -16.55
N ILE A 437 9.27 8.41 -16.61
CA ILE A 437 10.51 8.46 -17.38
C ILE A 437 10.84 7.05 -17.87
N GLY A 438 11.46 6.92 -19.04
CA GLY A 438 11.81 5.61 -19.58
C GLY A 438 12.84 5.69 -20.69
N SER A 439 13.46 4.55 -21.02
CA SER A 439 14.50 4.49 -22.05
C SER A 439 14.01 4.71 -23.47
N ASN A 440 12.69 4.79 -23.67
CA ASN A 440 12.07 5.15 -24.94
C ASN A 440 11.99 6.67 -25.16
N ASP A 441 12.30 7.47 -24.14
CA ASP A 441 12.45 8.92 -24.27
C ASP A 441 13.86 9.25 -24.76
N SER A 442 13.95 9.98 -25.88
CA SER A 442 15.22 10.35 -26.51
C SER A 442 16.04 11.36 -25.71
N SER A 443 15.43 12.04 -24.73
CA SER A 443 16.12 12.97 -23.85
C SER A 443 16.92 12.27 -22.75
N VAL A 444 16.53 11.05 -22.35
CA VAL A 444 17.15 10.32 -21.24
C VAL A 444 18.60 9.98 -21.55
N VAL A 445 19.50 10.41 -20.66
CA VAL A 445 20.95 10.30 -20.83
C VAL A 445 21.45 9.03 -20.15
N LYS A 446 22.28 8.28 -20.89
CA LYS A 446 22.99 7.09 -20.41
C LYS A 446 24.32 7.49 -19.78
N ASN A 447 24.71 6.81 -18.70
CA ASN A 447 26.04 6.93 -18.10
C ASN A 447 27.11 6.28 -19.01
N GLU A 448 28.39 6.63 -18.80
CA GLU A 448 29.51 6.09 -19.57
C GLU A 448 29.63 4.55 -19.49
N ASP A 449 29.27 3.97 -18.34
CA ASP A 449 29.27 2.53 -18.10
C ASP A 449 28.07 1.80 -18.73
N GLY A 450 27.12 2.55 -19.30
CA GLY A 450 25.90 2.03 -19.88
C GLY A 450 24.74 1.83 -18.90
N SER A 451 24.85 2.30 -17.66
CA SER A 451 23.72 2.39 -16.73
C SER A 451 22.92 3.69 -16.95
N TYR A 452 21.83 3.86 -16.19
CA TYR A 452 21.10 5.12 -16.09
C TYR A 452 20.96 5.50 -14.61
N ASP A 453 21.18 6.76 -14.29
CA ASP A 453 20.73 7.31 -13.01
C ASP A 453 19.42 8.04 -13.23
N VAL A 454 18.38 7.70 -12.47
CA VAL A 454 17.08 8.37 -12.50
C VAL A 454 16.84 9.04 -11.16
N TYR A 455 16.44 10.31 -11.17
CA TYR A 455 16.22 11.13 -9.99
C TYR A 455 14.73 11.40 -9.77
N PHE A 456 14.31 11.45 -8.51
CA PHE A 456 12.95 11.78 -8.11
C PHE A 456 13.02 12.92 -7.09
N ALA A 457 12.49 14.11 -7.42
CA ALA A 457 12.60 15.29 -6.56
C ALA A 457 11.55 16.36 -6.91
N PRO A 458 11.24 17.32 -6.01
CA PRO A 458 10.34 18.43 -6.31
C PRO A 458 10.79 19.29 -7.49
N GLU A 459 12.10 19.46 -7.61
CA GLU A 459 12.77 20.22 -8.66
C GLU A 459 13.90 19.38 -9.23
N ALA A 460 14.20 19.60 -10.52
CA ALA A 460 15.28 18.90 -11.19
C ALA A 460 16.63 19.22 -10.53
N PRO A 461 17.40 18.21 -10.10
CA PRO A 461 18.75 18.46 -9.64
C PRO A 461 19.62 19.00 -10.78
N ALA A 462 20.52 19.92 -10.46
CA ALA A 462 21.36 20.58 -11.44
C ALA A 462 22.13 19.59 -12.33
N GLY A 463 21.95 19.70 -13.65
CA GLY A 463 22.58 18.84 -14.64
C GLY A 463 21.96 17.44 -14.77
N LYS A 464 20.82 17.19 -14.11
CA LYS A 464 20.05 15.93 -14.14
C LYS A 464 18.66 16.10 -14.72
N GLU A 465 18.38 17.21 -15.40
CA GLU A 465 17.06 17.60 -15.91
C GLU A 465 16.47 16.55 -16.86
N ASN A 466 17.31 15.90 -17.66
CA ASN A 466 16.92 14.85 -18.61
C ASN A 466 16.62 13.48 -17.95
N ASN A 467 17.00 13.31 -16.70
CA ASN A 467 16.97 12.04 -15.98
C ASN A 467 16.15 12.16 -14.69
N TRP A 468 15.17 13.05 -14.66
CA TRP A 468 14.43 13.41 -13.46
C TRP A 468 12.92 13.29 -13.67
N VAL A 469 12.22 12.89 -12.59
CA VAL A 469 10.76 12.95 -12.51
C VAL A 469 10.36 13.76 -11.29
N GLN A 470 9.41 14.67 -11.48
CA GLN A 470 8.91 15.54 -10.44
C GLN A 470 8.17 14.77 -9.33
N THR A 471 8.48 15.09 -8.09
CA THR A 471 7.70 14.69 -6.90
C THR A 471 7.02 15.92 -6.28
N ILE A 472 6.19 15.72 -5.26
CA ILE A 472 5.40 16.80 -4.65
C ILE A 472 5.75 16.92 -3.17
N PRO A 473 6.23 18.09 -2.69
CA PRO A 473 6.45 18.34 -1.28
C PRO A 473 5.21 18.06 -0.42
N GLY A 474 5.41 17.43 0.74
CA GLY A 474 4.34 17.04 1.66
C GLY A 474 3.50 15.84 1.23
N LYS A 475 3.79 15.19 0.10
CA LYS A 475 3.09 13.98 -0.35
C LYS A 475 4.02 12.77 -0.40
N GLY A 476 3.53 11.63 0.10
CA GLY A 476 4.17 10.34 -0.17
C GLY A 476 3.84 9.84 -1.57
N TRP A 477 4.77 9.11 -2.17
CA TRP A 477 4.59 8.49 -3.49
C TRP A 477 5.05 7.04 -3.50
N ASN A 478 4.67 6.33 -4.55
CA ASN A 478 5.21 5.01 -4.90
C ASN A 478 5.49 4.97 -6.40
N THR A 479 6.25 3.99 -6.86
CA THR A 479 6.56 3.86 -8.28
C THR A 479 6.52 2.43 -8.76
N ILE A 480 6.21 2.27 -10.04
CA ILE A 480 6.31 1.00 -10.75
C ILE A 480 7.42 1.14 -11.81
N PHE A 481 8.44 0.30 -11.67
CA PHE A 481 9.40 -0.03 -12.73
C PHE A 481 8.78 -1.08 -13.66
N ARG A 482 8.71 -0.76 -14.95
CA ARG A 482 8.14 -1.63 -15.99
C ARG A 482 9.21 -2.05 -16.98
N LEU A 483 9.24 -3.34 -17.28
CA LEU A 483 10.00 -3.90 -18.41
C LEU A 483 9.03 -4.27 -19.53
N TYR A 484 9.25 -3.74 -20.73
CA TYR A 484 8.47 -4.09 -21.93
C TYR A 484 9.26 -5.10 -22.76
N GLY A 485 8.63 -6.23 -23.04
CA GLY A 485 9.31 -7.40 -23.62
C GLY A 485 10.38 -7.97 -22.67
N PRO A 486 10.01 -8.37 -21.43
CA PRO A 486 10.96 -8.86 -20.41
C PRO A 486 11.79 -10.05 -20.91
N LEU A 487 13.10 -10.01 -20.67
CA LEU A 487 14.05 -11.06 -21.06
C LEU A 487 14.36 -12.02 -19.90
N GLU A 488 15.05 -13.12 -20.22
CA GLU A 488 15.30 -14.24 -19.29
C GLU A 488 15.95 -13.81 -17.97
N ALA A 489 16.93 -12.90 -18.01
CA ALA A 489 17.65 -12.42 -16.82
C ALA A 489 16.74 -11.76 -15.75
N TRP A 490 15.58 -11.23 -16.14
CA TRP A 490 14.57 -10.76 -15.18
C TRP A 490 13.94 -11.93 -14.41
N PHE A 491 13.50 -12.95 -15.15
CA PHE A 491 12.78 -14.08 -14.57
C PHE A 491 13.69 -15.00 -13.76
N ASP A 492 14.94 -15.10 -14.16
CA ASP A 492 15.97 -15.88 -13.47
C ASP A 492 16.62 -15.05 -12.34
N GLN A 493 16.18 -13.80 -12.15
CA GLN A 493 16.59 -12.90 -11.08
C GLN A 493 18.11 -12.63 -11.05
N THR A 494 18.77 -12.74 -12.20
CA THR A 494 20.20 -12.47 -12.37
C THR A 494 20.50 -10.99 -12.65
N TRP A 495 19.45 -10.18 -12.86
CA TRP A 495 19.52 -8.73 -13.03
C TRP A 495 18.40 -8.08 -12.23
N ARG A 496 18.68 -6.95 -11.57
CA ARG A 496 17.67 -6.13 -10.88
C ARG A 496 17.98 -4.63 -11.01
N PRO A 497 16.97 -3.74 -10.96
CA PRO A 497 17.24 -2.32 -10.75
C PRO A 497 17.91 -2.13 -9.37
N GLY A 498 18.68 -1.06 -9.21
CA GLY A 498 19.17 -0.66 -7.90
C GLY A 498 18.01 -0.29 -6.96
N GLU A 499 18.32 -0.14 -5.68
CA GLU A 499 17.34 0.40 -4.72
C GLU A 499 17.13 1.90 -4.97
N ILE A 500 15.99 2.42 -4.53
CA ILE A 500 15.77 3.87 -4.49
C ILE A 500 16.50 4.42 -3.27
N GLU A 501 17.55 5.20 -3.49
CA GLU A 501 18.39 5.76 -2.45
C GLU A 501 18.04 7.22 -2.21
N LEU A 502 17.94 7.61 -0.94
CA LEU A 502 17.85 9.03 -0.58
C LEU A 502 19.16 9.72 -0.97
N VAL A 503 19.06 10.73 -1.84
CA VAL A 503 20.21 11.55 -2.22
C VAL A 503 20.32 12.66 -1.20
N ASN A 504 21.27 12.52 -0.30
CA ASN A 504 21.78 13.67 0.41
C ASN A 504 22.66 14.42 -0.59
N TYR A 505 22.08 15.42 -1.28
CA TYR A 505 22.94 16.36 -1.98
C TYR A 505 23.80 17.03 -0.92
N ALA A 506 25.06 16.64 -0.85
CA ALA A 506 26.10 17.60 -0.56
C ALA A 506 26.06 18.63 -1.70
N GLN A 507 25.08 19.53 -1.67
CA GLN A 507 25.19 20.80 -2.34
C GLN A 507 26.41 21.45 -1.72
N SER A 508 27.47 21.52 -2.53
CA SER A 508 28.59 22.46 -2.46
C SER A 508 28.53 23.42 -1.26
N ASP A 509 29.41 23.16 -0.30
CA ASP A 509 30.12 24.11 0.56
C ASP A 509 29.35 25.35 1.04
N ALA A 510 29.10 25.38 2.36
CA ALA A 510 28.91 26.56 3.22
C ALA A 510 27.49 27.05 3.61
N ASP A 511 26.38 26.58 3.02
CA ASP A 511 25.04 27.12 3.36
C ASP A 511 24.11 26.21 4.21
N GLN A 512 24.45 24.93 4.43
CA GLN A 512 23.69 24.03 5.34
C GLN A 512 24.30 23.86 6.75
N ALA A 513 25.10 24.83 7.19
CA ALA A 513 25.32 25.04 8.62
C ALA A 513 24.13 25.77 9.30
N SER A 514 22.92 25.77 8.72
CA SER A 514 21.81 26.62 9.22
C SER A 514 20.39 26.06 9.25
N THR A 515 20.09 24.81 8.86
CA THR A 515 18.74 24.26 9.03
C THR A 515 18.73 23.16 10.09
N GLY A 516 18.70 23.58 11.36
CA GLY A 516 18.58 22.64 12.48
C GLY A 516 17.20 21.97 12.52
N GLU A 517 17.19 20.69 12.90
CA GLU A 517 15.97 19.94 13.26
C GLU A 517 15.16 20.74 14.29
N THR A 518 13.83 20.80 14.15
CA THR A 518 12.98 21.56 15.10
C THR A 518 12.68 20.74 16.35
N ALA A 519 12.44 21.43 17.48
CA ALA A 519 12.05 20.78 18.74
C ALA A 519 10.84 19.83 18.59
N LYS A 520 9.87 20.17 17.72
CA LYS A 520 8.69 19.34 17.45
C LYS A 520 9.03 18.04 16.71
N GLU A 521 9.94 18.09 15.74
CA GLU A 521 10.37 16.90 15.00
C GLU A 521 11.16 15.95 15.90
N ILE A 522 12.05 16.49 16.73
CA ILE A 522 12.78 15.72 17.74
C ILE A 522 11.79 15.11 18.75
N SER A 523 10.80 15.89 19.23
CA SER A 523 9.75 15.42 20.15
C SER A 523 8.92 14.28 19.57
N LEU A 524 8.55 14.35 18.29
CA LEU A 524 7.78 13.31 17.62
C LEU A 524 8.59 12.01 17.55
N ARG A 525 9.84 12.08 17.08
CA ARG A 525 10.70 10.90 16.91
C ARG A 525 11.09 10.26 18.24
N ILE A 526 11.43 11.05 19.26
CA ILE A 526 11.75 10.49 20.59
C ILE A 526 10.52 9.82 21.24
N THR A 527 9.31 10.31 20.94
CA THR A 527 8.06 9.75 21.47
C THR A 527 7.62 8.48 20.74
N VAL A 528 7.74 8.47 19.41
CA VAL A 528 7.29 7.36 18.55
C VAL A 528 8.33 6.25 18.46
N ASP A 529 9.59 6.61 18.17
CA ASP A 529 10.67 5.65 17.88
C ASP A 529 11.52 5.34 19.11
N GLY A 530 11.35 6.11 20.19
CA GLY A 530 12.18 6.01 21.40
C GLY A 530 13.61 6.51 21.22
N ARG A 531 13.99 7.00 20.03
CA ARG A 531 15.32 7.56 19.73
C ARG A 531 15.33 8.54 18.55
N VAL A 532 16.38 9.35 18.45
CA VAL A 532 16.61 10.29 17.35
C VAL A 532 18.10 10.53 17.14
N SER A 533 18.61 10.26 15.93
CA SER A 533 19.98 10.60 15.52
C SER A 533 20.05 12.07 15.09
N LEU A 534 21.00 12.80 15.65
CA LEU A 534 21.25 14.23 15.46
C LEU A 534 22.54 14.44 14.65
N TYR A 535 22.41 15.08 13.49
CA TYR A 535 23.56 15.36 12.61
C TYR A 535 24.03 16.82 12.68
N GLY A 536 23.26 17.69 13.32
CA GLY A 536 23.64 19.09 13.51
C GLY A 536 24.60 19.32 14.68
N VAL A 537 24.85 18.32 15.55
CA VAL A 537 25.86 18.42 16.61
C VAL A 537 27.20 17.93 16.09
N GLN A 538 28.10 18.86 15.78
CA GLN A 538 29.37 18.58 15.11
C GLN A 538 30.57 18.70 16.05
N PHE A 539 31.60 17.89 15.79
CA PHE A 539 32.87 17.90 16.52
C PHE A 539 34.03 17.92 15.54
N ALA A 540 35.13 18.60 15.90
CA ALA A 540 36.38 18.42 15.18
C ALA A 540 36.88 16.96 15.29
N THR A 541 37.58 16.48 14.27
CA THR A 541 38.19 15.15 14.25
C THR A 541 39.07 14.92 15.48
N GLY A 542 38.82 13.84 16.22
CA GLY A 542 39.54 13.51 17.45
C GLY A 542 39.29 14.45 18.65
N SER A 543 38.41 15.45 18.51
CA SER A 543 38.07 16.41 19.55
C SER A 543 36.68 16.16 20.16
N THR A 544 36.50 16.72 21.35
CA THR A 544 35.24 16.85 22.09
C THR A 544 34.67 18.26 22.01
N ASP A 545 35.36 19.19 21.34
CA ASP A 545 34.89 20.55 21.17
C ASP A 545 33.73 20.58 20.17
N ILE A 546 32.59 21.09 20.62
CA ILE A 546 31.39 21.29 19.80
C ILE A 546 31.66 22.45 18.85
N LEU A 547 31.45 22.23 17.56
CA LEU A 547 31.74 23.21 16.51
C LEU A 547 30.61 24.25 16.35
N PRO A 548 30.95 25.49 15.94
CA PRO A 548 29.96 26.49 15.53
C PRO A 548 29.03 25.94 14.44
N GLY A 549 27.73 26.23 14.54
CA GLY A 549 26.65 25.63 13.75
C GLY A 549 25.84 24.57 14.52
N SER A 550 26.36 24.06 15.64
CA SER A 550 25.66 23.09 16.48
C SER A 550 24.61 23.72 17.40
N GLU A 551 24.61 25.05 17.55
CA GLU A 551 23.75 25.79 18.47
C GLU A 551 22.27 25.57 18.14
N ILE A 552 21.90 25.55 16.86
CA ILE A 552 20.50 25.39 16.43
C ILE A 552 19.95 24.03 16.89
N THR A 553 20.74 22.96 16.73
CA THR A 553 20.32 21.63 17.18
C THR A 553 20.29 21.55 18.70
N LEU A 554 21.25 22.15 19.41
CA LEU A 554 21.24 22.19 20.87
C LEU A 554 20.03 22.96 21.43
N GLU A 555 19.65 24.08 20.80
CA GLU A 555 18.44 24.83 21.11
C GLU A 555 17.16 24.00 20.86
N ALA A 556 17.12 23.23 19.78
CA ALA A 556 15.99 22.35 19.48
C ALA A 556 15.84 21.20 20.50
N ILE A 557 16.96 20.61 20.95
CA ILE A 557 16.95 19.63 22.04
C ILE A 557 16.44 20.27 23.32
N ALA A 558 16.89 21.50 23.63
CA ALA A 558 16.41 22.24 24.79
C ALA A 558 14.90 22.53 24.72
N GLY A 559 14.40 22.93 23.54
CA GLY A 559 12.97 23.11 23.29
C GLY A 559 12.16 21.83 23.51
N MET A 560 12.63 20.71 22.98
CA MET A 560 12.01 19.39 23.20
C MET A 560 11.98 19.03 24.70
N MET A 561 13.10 19.23 25.42
CA MET A 561 13.19 18.92 26.85
C MET A 561 12.29 19.82 27.71
N ALA A 562 11.98 21.03 27.23
CA ALA A 562 11.00 21.92 27.85
C ALA A 562 9.56 21.48 27.58
N ASP A 563 9.25 21.06 26.35
CA ASP A 563 7.92 20.56 25.95
C ASP A 563 7.57 19.22 26.63
N LEU A 564 8.57 18.41 26.98
CA LEU A 564 8.41 17.10 27.60
C LEU A 564 9.07 17.06 29.00
N PRO A 565 8.42 17.60 30.06
CA PRO A 565 9.06 17.82 31.36
C PRO A 565 9.48 16.52 32.09
N ASP A 566 8.76 15.42 31.86
CA ASP A 566 9.06 14.11 32.47
C ASP A 566 10.07 13.28 31.66
N LEU A 567 10.47 13.76 30.48
CA LEU A 567 11.38 13.02 29.61
C LEU A 567 12.78 13.01 30.20
N LYS A 568 13.35 11.81 30.26
CA LYS A 568 14.78 11.57 30.46
C LYS A 568 15.38 11.01 29.18
N ILE A 569 16.59 11.44 28.84
CA ILE A 569 17.28 10.99 27.63
C ILE A 569 18.71 10.56 27.93
N ALA A 570 19.15 9.51 27.27
CA ALA A 570 20.55 9.17 27.09
C ALA A 570 21.05 9.83 25.79
N VAL A 571 22.09 10.66 25.91
CA VAL A 571 22.90 11.19 24.81
C VAL A 571 23.99 10.17 24.50
N VAL A 572 23.94 9.58 23.31
CA VAL A 572 24.82 8.50 22.88
C VAL A 572 25.72 9.01 21.76
N GLY A 573 27.03 9.02 21.98
CA GLY A 573 28.00 9.34 20.94
C GLY A 573 28.33 8.12 20.08
N HIS A 574 28.60 8.34 18.80
CA HIS A 574 29.07 7.34 17.86
C HIS A 574 30.34 7.82 17.14
N THR A 575 31.17 6.87 16.69
CA THR A 575 32.32 7.15 15.82
C THR A 575 32.22 6.36 14.51
N ASP A 576 33.05 6.72 13.55
CA ASP A 576 33.38 5.81 12.44
C ASP A 576 34.37 4.72 12.88
N HIS A 577 34.67 3.79 11.98
CA HIS A 577 35.59 2.67 12.23
C HIS A 577 37.08 3.03 12.20
N VAL A 578 37.45 4.31 12.04
CA VAL A 578 38.86 4.71 11.99
C VAL A 578 39.40 4.78 13.43
N GLY A 579 40.36 3.92 13.75
CA GLY A 579 40.98 3.86 15.08
C GLY A 579 40.59 2.61 15.89
N GLY A 580 41.20 2.46 17.06
CA GLY A 580 40.97 1.30 17.94
C GLY A 580 39.64 1.39 18.70
N TYR A 581 39.04 0.24 19.00
CA TYR A 581 37.76 0.15 19.72
C TYR A 581 37.72 0.97 21.01
N GLU A 582 38.70 0.79 21.91
CA GLU A 582 38.76 1.49 23.20
C GLU A 582 38.89 3.01 23.04
N LEU A 583 39.68 3.44 22.05
CA LEU A 583 39.86 4.87 21.75
C LEU A 583 38.58 5.50 21.23
N ASN A 584 37.85 4.78 20.38
CA ASN A 584 36.58 5.23 19.84
C ASN A 584 35.44 5.15 20.87
N LEU A 585 35.47 4.18 21.78
CA LEU A 585 34.54 4.10 22.90
C LEU A 585 34.72 5.28 23.86
N ASP A 586 35.97 5.59 24.23
CA ASP A 586 36.29 6.76 25.05
C ASP A 586 35.91 8.07 24.34
N LEU A 587 36.27 8.23 23.06
CA LEU A 587 35.96 9.44 22.28
C LEU A 587 34.45 9.66 22.13
N SER A 588 33.69 8.63 21.76
CA SER A 588 32.24 8.72 21.63
C SER A 588 31.58 9.10 22.96
N LYS A 589 32.02 8.50 24.07
CA LYS A 589 31.50 8.85 25.40
C LYS A 589 31.82 10.31 25.75
N ARG A 590 33.07 10.76 25.57
CA ARG A 590 33.45 12.15 25.90
C ARG A 590 32.71 13.19 25.06
N ARG A 591 32.37 12.87 23.81
CA ARG A 591 31.52 13.72 22.96
C ARG A 591 30.09 13.81 23.50
N ALA A 592 29.51 12.70 23.94
CA ALA A 592 28.23 12.72 24.63
C ALA A 592 28.28 13.53 25.94
N ASP A 593 29.35 13.37 26.74
CA ASP A 593 29.57 14.15 27.96
C ASP A 593 29.62 15.66 27.66
N ALA A 594 30.27 16.06 26.56
CA ALA A 594 30.34 17.46 26.14
C ALA A 594 28.96 18.04 25.79
N VAL A 595 28.12 17.28 25.08
CA VAL A 595 26.75 17.69 24.74
C VAL A 595 25.90 17.83 26.01
N VAL A 596 26.00 16.87 26.92
CA VAL A 596 25.29 16.95 28.22
C VAL A 596 25.75 18.18 28.99
N ALA A 597 27.05 18.44 29.08
CA ALA A 597 27.58 19.60 29.79
C ALA A 597 27.09 20.93 29.18
N GLU A 598 27.03 21.02 27.85
CA GLU A 598 26.52 22.18 27.12
C GLU A 598 25.01 22.41 27.39
N LEU A 599 24.19 21.36 27.29
CA LEU A 599 22.75 21.41 27.55
C LEU A 599 22.43 21.80 29.00
N VAL A 600 23.22 21.32 29.96
CA VAL A 600 23.06 21.70 31.38
C VAL A 600 23.50 23.14 31.62
N SER A 601 24.70 23.50 31.16
CA SER A 601 25.33 24.78 31.53
C SER A 601 24.77 25.99 30.77
N LYS A 602 24.43 25.82 29.48
CA LYS A 602 23.96 26.92 28.62
C LYS A 602 22.45 26.92 28.40
N HIS A 603 21.81 25.75 28.43
CA HIS A 603 20.36 25.62 28.19
C HIS A 603 19.55 25.30 29.45
N GLY A 604 20.20 25.14 30.61
CA GLY A 604 19.53 25.02 31.90
C GLY A 604 18.74 23.73 32.10
N ILE A 605 19.03 22.67 31.32
CA ILE A 605 18.39 21.37 31.50
C ILE A 605 18.87 20.75 32.82
N GLU A 606 17.95 20.21 33.61
CA GLU A 606 18.28 19.53 34.86
C GLU A 606 19.17 18.31 34.60
N ALA A 607 20.33 18.24 35.27
CA ALA A 607 21.33 17.19 35.05
C ALA A 607 20.77 15.77 35.27
N GLY A 608 19.80 15.58 36.17
CA GLY A 608 19.16 14.28 36.42
C GLY A 608 18.30 13.75 35.25
N ARG A 609 18.09 14.56 34.22
CA ARG A 609 17.30 14.21 33.03
C ARG A 609 18.17 13.79 31.83
N LEU A 610 19.50 13.90 31.94
CA LEU A 610 20.45 13.60 30.88
C LEU A 610 21.45 12.54 31.34
N PHE A 611 21.72 11.56 30.49
CA PHE A 611 22.76 10.54 30.69
C PHE A 611 23.68 10.52 29.49
N ALA A 612 25.00 10.36 29.66
CA ALA A 612 25.93 10.26 28.54
C ALA A 612 26.42 8.81 28.36
N ALA A 613 26.45 8.33 27.12
CA ALA A 613 26.99 7.02 26.75
C ALA A 613 27.81 7.10 25.46
N GLY A 614 28.73 6.14 25.27
CA GLY A 614 29.50 5.99 24.03
C GLY A 614 29.22 4.62 23.41
N ALA A 615 29.03 4.59 22.09
CA ALA A 615 28.77 3.35 21.34
C ALA A 615 29.95 2.93 20.45
N SER A 616 31.05 3.69 20.43
CA SER A 616 32.15 3.48 19.47
C SER A 616 31.61 3.38 18.04
N PHE A 617 32.23 2.55 17.19
CA PHE A 617 31.76 2.23 15.83
C PHE A 617 30.81 1.02 15.78
N LEU A 618 30.32 0.53 16.92
CA LEU A 618 29.56 -0.74 16.99
C LEU A 618 28.14 -0.66 16.42
N ALA A 619 27.65 0.54 16.12
CA ALA A 619 26.31 0.76 15.56
C ALA A 619 26.37 1.69 14.33
N PRO A 620 26.99 1.22 13.21
CA PRO A 620 27.04 1.99 11.98
C PRO A 620 25.66 2.05 11.34
N ILE A 621 25.35 3.19 10.72
CA ILE A 621 24.11 3.43 9.98
C ILE A 621 24.37 3.61 8.48
N ALA A 622 25.65 3.68 8.10
CA ALA A 622 26.12 3.78 6.73
C ALA A 622 27.45 3.05 6.58
N SER A 623 27.85 2.77 5.34
CA SER A 623 29.14 2.14 5.05
C SER A 623 30.29 2.97 5.59
N ASN A 624 31.27 2.32 6.20
CA ASN A 624 32.47 2.95 6.73
C ASN A 624 33.56 3.14 5.65
N GLU A 625 33.35 2.57 4.47
CA GLU A 625 34.28 2.59 3.34
C GLU A 625 34.37 3.98 2.69
N THR A 626 33.29 4.79 2.76
CA THR A 626 33.22 6.14 2.17
C THR A 626 33.28 7.25 3.22
N GLU A 627 33.74 8.45 2.86
CA GLU A 627 33.82 9.57 3.82
C GLU A 627 32.42 10.07 4.21
N GLU A 628 31.48 10.01 3.28
CA GLU A 628 30.08 10.34 3.50
C GLU A 628 29.47 9.40 4.56
N GLY A 629 29.70 8.10 4.42
CA GLY A 629 29.20 7.12 5.38
C GLY A 629 29.91 7.19 6.73
N ARG A 630 31.23 7.49 6.75
CA ARG A 630 31.93 7.81 8.00
C ARG A 630 31.36 9.05 8.68
N THR A 631 31.00 10.09 7.92
CA THR A 631 30.36 11.30 8.46
C THR A 631 29.03 10.99 9.14
N LEU A 632 28.19 10.16 8.52
CA LEU A 632 26.93 9.71 9.13
C LEU A 632 27.15 8.86 10.40
N ASN A 633 28.21 8.06 10.43
CA ASN A 633 28.55 7.26 11.60
C ASN A 633 29.10 8.10 12.77
N ARG A 634 29.73 9.25 12.49
CA ARG A 634 30.17 10.23 13.50
C ARG A 634 29.01 11.14 13.94
N ARG A 635 28.07 10.59 14.70
CA ARG A 635 26.84 11.28 15.13
C ARG A 635 26.62 11.23 16.65
N VAL A 636 25.64 11.99 17.10
CA VAL A 636 25.06 11.88 18.44
C VAL A 636 23.62 11.40 18.29
N GLU A 637 23.18 10.48 19.14
CA GLU A 637 21.80 10.00 19.18
C GLU A 637 21.20 10.29 20.56
N LEU A 638 19.94 10.74 20.61
CA LEU A 638 19.17 10.77 21.84
C LEU A 638 18.35 9.50 21.92
N VAL A 639 18.33 8.86 23.09
CA VAL A 639 17.55 7.66 23.37
C VAL A 639 16.71 7.92 24.61
N ARG A 640 15.42 7.61 24.57
CA ARG A 640 14.55 7.75 25.73
C ARG A 640 15.04 6.83 26.84
N ALA A 641 15.32 7.42 28.00
CA ALA A 641 15.73 6.70 29.19
C ALA A 641 14.52 6.41 30.10
N PRO A 642 14.56 5.31 30.88
CA PRO A 642 13.48 4.90 31.77
C PRO A 642 13.22 5.87 32.94
#